data_AF-A0A210Q1N3-F1
#
_entry.id   AF-A0A210Q1N3-F1
#
_cell.length_a   1.000
_cell.length_b   1.000
_cell.length_c   1.000
_cell.angle_alpha   90.00
_cell.angle_beta   90.00
_cell.angle_gamma   90.00
#
_symmetry.space_group_name_H-M   'P 1'
#
loop_
_entity.id
_entity.type
_entity.pdbx_description
1 polymer ?
#
loop_
_entity_poly.entity_id
_entity_poly.type
_entity_poly.pdbx_seq_one_letter_code
_entity_poly.pdbx_strand_id
1 'polypeptide(L)'
;MKYSRRSRSSRRNTFSPRQLSPTYSSILSRSVSPYSNYSDSPGVLSSRSVSRSCSRSRSPEGLSYITSTQRKNRSRSRSPRWSRSRSRSRRRRRRSRSISPRWRRSRSRSRRRRRRSRSISRRWSHRKSRSPRFSRSRSRSPRFSRSRSRSPRRRSKIKRRRFRGRGRTRRRRPGKRSRSRSVTPHRRSHSKSRSPHRSKMNATVVDIDQNVSEFFFANASTDEHIQAQNQNRSRYIACMSLLHLKGVELRQQVRVRALAASWARNDFKMSTEFICDRDRYGMVEILKALQIVDSGRLIRQGEKTLKRLQTARGKVSRHKIDKLKCKINSMRKLQPKKGSASGSICKNVRKWTKTLSKEELERYALHLPKKPWKKLADICHFNPVEDFPNLPWFLSYCFGQSAPCGTVVHTCEDLNEKNINDKLKTCDIPYAHSRKFKKYLNVESKIKIATSEPRLDTVLWYYEDIECRQVDEIIMQRLDTGDTSDLPIGKMMDRLITLKELARGFRCGRRATGKYKIPFMKTLLSLAESKLQNVKLKLDSPVVVLGDRSGSMDIAVRTSSVITGILCSICSADLVVFNHNCKRPKKVPENVDEALKLAMKTEASGSTNPSSALMPFYKQKRVVKTFIIVTDEGENVGNFADLFEKYHNEVFPARLVFVSFLDQHEKGYMCTQLKKKGFNPLQFVLDARRPDLTKLEKLFGILASESKSFTEELSILQSKITGHIHDGDL
;
A
#
# COMPACT_ATOMS: atom_id res chain seq x y z
N MET A 1 -30.16 -5.77 -70.65
CA MET A 1 -28.91 -5.91 -71.43
C MET A 1 -27.72 -5.34 -70.65
N LYS A 2 -26.52 -5.27 -71.27
CA LYS A 2 -25.23 -4.92 -70.63
C LYS A 2 -25.27 -3.53 -69.95
N TYR A 3 -24.59 -3.39 -68.80
CA TYR A 3 -24.08 -2.10 -68.31
C TYR A 3 -22.66 -2.26 -67.72
N SER A 4 -21.85 -1.21 -67.84
CA SER A 4 -20.38 -1.32 -67.78
C SER A 4 -19.78 -1.31 -66.36
N ARG A 5 -18.64 -2.01 -66.20
CA ARG A 5 -17.81 -1.97 -64.98
C ARG A 5 -16.88 -0.75 -65.01
N ARG A 6 -17.10 0.23 -64.14
CA ARG A 6 -16.05 1.21 -63.78
C ARG A 6 -15.17 0.67 -62.66
N SER A 7 -13.90 0.41 -62.95
CA SER A 7 -12.87 0.13 -61.96
C SER A 7 -12.51 1.42 -61.19
N ARG A 8 -12.34 1.31 -59.87
CA ARG A 8 -11.72 2.37 -59.04
C ARG A 8 -10.36 1.88 -58.57
N SER A 9 -9.31 2.55 -59.01
CA SER A 9 -7.93 2.27 -58.61
C SER A 9 -7.67 2.72 -57.16
N SER A 10 -6.95 1.89 -56.41
CA SER A 10 -6.64 2.12 -54.99
C SER A 10 -5.28 2.82 -54.83
N ARG A 11 -5.28 4.16 -54.79
CA ARG A 11 -4.08 4.91 -54.34
C ARG A 11 -3.78 4.57 -52.87
N ARG A 12 -2.67 3.86 -52.63
CA ARG A 12 -2.10 3.66 -51.29
C ARG A 12 -1.23 4.87 -50.95
N ASN A 13 -1.73 5.80 -50.12
CA ASN A 13 -0.87 6.82 -49.53
C ASN A 13 -0.02 6.21 -48.41
N THR A 14 1.28 6.08 -48.64
CA THR A 14 2.27 5.71 -47.63
C THR A 14 2.54 6.89 -46.69
N PHE A 15 1.83 6.93 -45.56
CA PHE A 15 2.11 7.90 -44.50
C PHE A 15 3.37 7.49 -43.73
N SER A 16 4.45 8.28 -43.86
CA SER A 16 5.61 8.20 -42.97
C SER A 16 5.21 8.54 -41.52
N PRO A 17 5.86 7.92 -40.52
CA PRO A 17 5.59 8.24 -39.13
C PRO A 17 6.09 9.64 -38.79
N ARG A 18 5.18 10.60 -38.56
CA ARG A 18 5.52 11.85 -37.87
C ARG A 18 6.12 11.50 -36.50
N GLN A 19 7.25 12.13 -36.17
CA GLN A 19 7.79 12.06 -34.80
C GLN A 19 6.77 12.63 -33.82
N LEU A 20 6.76 12.09 -32.59
CA LEU A 20 5.86 12.55 -31.54
C LEU A 20 6.41 13.84 -30.93
N SER A 21 5.56 14.85 -30.80
CA SER A 21 5.84 16.06 -30.03
C SER A 21 6.11 15.74 -28.55
N PRO A 22 6.78 16.61 -27.78
CA PRO A 22 7.02 16.41 -26.36
C PRO A 22 5.75 16.03 -25.59
N THR A 23 5.79 14.92 -24.87
CA THR A 23 4.67 14.40 -24.06
C THR A 23 4.51 15.20 -22.77
N TYR A 24 3.32 15.22 -22.16
CA TYR A 24 3.17 15.90 -20.85
C TYR A 24 4.07 15.28 -19.76
N SER A 25 4.46 14.01 -19.92
CA SER A 25 5.46 13.38 -19.06
C SER A 25 6.82 14.09 -19.07
N SER A 26 7.25 14.76 -20.16
CA SER A 26 8.54 15.47 -20.17
C SER A 26 8.51 16.77 -19.36
N ILE A 27 7.34 17.37 -19.18
CA ILE A 27 7.16 18.54 -18.29
C ILE A 27 7.28 18.08 -16.82
N LEU A 28 6.71 16.92 -16.50
CA LEU A 28 6.80 16.32 -15.16
C LEU A 28 8.24 15.86 -14.86
N SER A 29 8.89 15.09 -15.74
CA SER A 29 10.24 14.59 -15.49
C SER A 29 11.32 15.68 -15.48
N ARG A 30 11.22 16.74 -16.31
CA ARG A 30 12.14 17.90 -16.24
C ARG A 30 12.05 18.68 -14.91
N SER A 31 11.02 18.46 -14.09
CA SER A 31 10.90 19.07 -12.76
C SER A 31 11.46 18.21 -11.61
N VAL A 32 11.87 16.96 -11.88
CA VAL A 32 12.35 16.01 -10.85
C VAL A 32 13.57 15.23 -11.38
N SER A 33 14.67 15.93 -11.66
CA SER A 33 15.97 15.30 -11.91
C SER A 33 17.14 16.26 -11.64
N PRO A 34 17.67 16.34 -10.41
CA PRO A 34 19.04 16.78 -10.20
C PRO A 34 20.02 15.69 -10.66
N TYR A 35 21.27 16.06 -10.97
CA TYR A 35 22.37 15.17 -11.41
C TYR A 35 22.28 14.58 -12.83
N SER A 36 22.49 15.43 -13.83
CA SER A 36 23.34 15.09 -14.97
C SER A 36 24.06 16.34 -15.48
N ASN A 37 25.39 16.40 -15.30
CA ASN A 37 26.39 17.22 -16.03
C ASN A 37 27.64 17.39 -15.15
N TYR A 38 28.58 16.44 -15.20
CA TYR A 38 29.99 16.66 -14.81
C TYR A 38 30.90 15.52 -15.30
N SER A 39 31.22 15.54 -16.60
CA SER A 39 32.36 14.83 -17.19
C SER A 39 32.57 15.36 -18.61
N ASP A 40 33.66 16.12 -18.82
CA ASP A 40 34.66 15.88 -19.88
C ASP A 40 35.52 17.13 -20.14
N SER A 41 36.81 17.01 -19.81
CA SER A 41 37.95 17.69 -20.45
C SER A 41 39.26 17.16 -19.84
N PRO A 42 40.23 16.69 -20.65
CA PRO A 42 41.47 16.13 -20.15
C PRO A 42 42.65 17.12 -20.14
N GLY A 43 43.52 17.00 -19.13
CA GLY A 43 44.97 16.87 -19.34
C GLY A 43 45.87 18.08 -19.65
N VAL A 44 46.92 18.20 -18.81
CA VAL A 44 48.35 18.33 -19.22
C VAL A 44 48.98 19.73 -19.41
N LEU A 45 50.22 19.85 -18.87
CA LEU A 45 51.30 20.85 -19.06
C LEU A 45 51.21 22.31 -18.53
N SER A 46 51.99 22.54 -17.46
CA SER A 46 53.24 23.35 -17.46
C SER A 46 53.29 24.87 -17.08
N SER A 47 54.33 25.16 -16.29
CA SER A 47 55.24 26.34 -16.29
C SER A 47 54.80 27.78 -15.94
N ARG A 48 55.27 28.20 -14.75
CA ARG A 48 56.07 29.42 -14.42
C ARG A 48 55.45 30.85 -14.47
N SER A 49 56.06 31.70 -13.62
CA SER A 49 56.35 33.16 -13.77
C SER A 49 55.49 34.21 -13.02
N VAL A 50 55.98 34.63 -11.83
CA VAL A 50 56.45 36.00 -11.48
C VAL A 50 55.53 37.24 -11.62
N SER A 51 55.75 38.21 -10.71
CA SER A 51 55.19 39.59 -10.62
C SER A 51 53.87 39.73 -9.84
N ARG A 52 53.58 40.74 -9.03
CA ARG A 52 54.28 41.79 -8.22
C ARG A 52 53.15 42.78 -7.80
N SER A 53 53.38 43.62 -6.78
CA SER A 53 52.66 44.90 -6.48
C SER A 53 51.15 44.90 -6.09
N CYS A 54 50.61 45.90 -5.35
CA CYS A 54 51.12 46.67 -4.19
C CYS A 54 50.07 47.67 -3.63
N SER A 55 49.68 47.58 -2.34
CA SER A 55 49.20 48.68 -1.44
C SER A 55 48.67 48.08 -0.11
N ARG A 56 48.87 48.54 1.13
CA ARG A 56 49.22 49.81 1.86
C ARG A 56 48.05 50.51 2.60
N SER A 57 47.84 50.16 3.88
CA SER A 57 47.41 51.06 5.00
C SER A 57 47.36 50.27 6.33
N ARG A 58 48.31 50.46 7.26
CA ARG A 58 48.26 51.29 8.50
C ARG A 58 47.47 50.71 9.71
N SER A 59 48.17 49.88 10.52
CA SER A 59 48.68 50.14 11.91
C SER A 59 47.88 51.00 12.93
N PRO A 60 48.16 50.92 14.27
CA PRO A 60 48.85 49.89 15.10
C PRO A 60 48.22 49.61 16.51
N GLU A 61 48.84 48.71 17.31
CA GLU A 61 49.38 48.93 18.70
C GLU A 61 49.34 47.68 19.66
N GLY A 62 50.29 47.62 20.62
CA GLY A 62 50.50 46.52 21.61
C GLY A 62 51.35 45.34 21.09
N LEU A 63 52.63 45.08 21.44
CA LEU A 63 53.37 45.02 22.74
C LEU A 63 52.77 44.00 23.73
N SER A 64 53.49 43.07 24.38
CA SER A 64 54.90 42.58 24.33
C SER A 64 54.99 41.23 25.13
N TYR A 65 56.08 40.44 25.34
CA TYR A 65 57.47 40.33 24.84
C TYR A 65 58.10 38.97 25.29
N ILE A 66 58.97 38.33 24.47
CA ILE A 66 60.10 37.42 24.90
C ILE A 66 59.67 36.08 25.62
N THR A 67 60.42 34.98 25.88
CA THR A 67 61.80 34.41 25.63
C THR A 67 61.66 32.95 25.11
N SER A 68 62.22 32.56 23.95
CA SER A 68 63.46 31.78 23.72
C SER A 68 63.67 30.35 24.33
N THR A 69 63.70 29.33 23.46
CA THR A 69 64.68 28.18 23.36
C THR A 69 65.07 27.34 24.61
N GLN A 70 65.12 25.99 24.58
CA GLN A 70 66.03 25.16 23.75
C GLN A 70 65.66 23.64 23.66
N ARG A 71 66.22 22.97 22.62
CA ARG A 71 66.86 21.62 22.51
C ARG A 71 66.66 20.56 23.63
N LYS A 72 66.73 19.22 23.38
CA LYS A 72 67.18 18.42 22.22
C LYS A 72 66.61 16.97 22.28
N ASN A 73 66.71 16.23 21.17
CA ASN A 73 66.35 14.80 21.06
C ASN A 73 67.27 13.86 21.88
N ARG A 74 66.74 12.74 22.38
CA ARG A 74 67.18 11.39 21.93
C ARG A 74 66.26 10.23 22.31
N SER A 75 66.12 9.32 21.35
CA SER A 75 65.48 8.00 21.37
C SER A 75 66.03 7.01 22.41
N ARG A 76 65.19 6.04 22.83
CA ARG A 76 65.36 4.62 22.42
C ARG A 76 64.12 3.78 22.70
N SER A 77 64.08 2.59 22.08
CA SER A 77 62.96 1.64 22.09
C SER A 77 63.29 0.38 22.90
N ARG A 78 62.28 -0.27 23.48
CA ARG A 78 62.03 -1.73 23.44
C ARG A 78 60.86 -2.14 24.35
N SER A 79 60.19 -3.20 23.93
CA SER A 79 59.21 -4.00 24.69
C SER A 79 59.50 -5.48 24.33
N PRO A 80 58.72 -6.49 24.79
CA PRO A 80 58.05 -6.70 26.08
C PRO A 80 58.47 -8.05 26.71
N ARG A 81 58.06 -8.36 27.97
CA ARG A 81 57.51 -9.70 28.30
C ARG A 81 56.83 -9.83 29.68
N TRP A 82 56.06 -10.92 29.78
CA TRP A 82 55.25 -11.37 30.91
C TRP A 82 56.04 -11.87 32.13
N SER A 83 55.39 -11.89 33.29
CA SER A 83 55.32 -13.10 34.13
C SER A 83 54.02 -13.15 34.96
N ARG A 84 53.73 -14.28 35.62
CA ARG A 84 52.56 -14.51 36.49
C ARG A 84 53.03 -14.85 37.91
N SER A 85 52.22 -14.59 38.93
CA SER A 85 52.18 -15.44 40.14
C SER A 85 50.89 -15.32 40.96
N ARG A 86 50.70 -16.28 41.88
CA ARG A 86 49.56 -16.40 42.81
C ARG A 86 50.00 -15.88 44.20
N SER A 87 49.11 -15.61 45.17
CA SER A 87 48.66 -16.65 46.12
C SER A 87 47.58 -16.19 47.13
N ARG A 88 47.04 -17.18 47.86
CA ARG A 88 45.88 -17.12 48.77
C ARG A 88 46.20 -16.46 50.14
N SER A 89 45.15 -15.99 50.83
CA SER A 89 45.04 -16.15 52.30
C SER A 89 43.57 -16.26 52.76
N ARG A 90 43.34 -16.64 54.03
CA ARG A 90 42.02 -16.82 54.68
C ARG A 90 42.05 -16.14 56.06
N ARG A 91 40.94 -15.56 56.55
CA ARG A 91 40.44 -15.81 57.94
C ARG A 91 39.03 -15.23 58.21
N ARG A 92 38.50 -15.56 59.40
CA ARG A 92 37.12 -15.31 59.89
C ARG A 92 37.07 -14.07 60.79
N ARG A 93 35.87 -13.49 61.00
CA ARG A 93 35.30 -13.29 62.36
C ARG A 93 33.77 -13.12 62.35
N ARG A 94 33.14 -13.29 63.52
CA ARG A 94 31.69 -13.23 63.77
C ARG A 94 31.31 -11.88 64.40
N ARG A 95 30.04 -11.47 64.27
CA ARG A 95 29.23 -10.91 65.38
C ARG A 95 27.72 -11.11 65.09
N SER A 96 26.88 -10.95 66.10
CA SER A 96 25.48 -11.44 66.14
C SER A 96 24.63 -10.69 67.20
N ARG A 97 23.32 -11.03 67.26
CA ARG A 97 22.18 -10.41 68.00
C ARG A 97 21.37 -9.46 67.09
N SER A 98 20.06 -9.64 66.80
CA SER A 98 18.82 -9.87 67.61
C SER A 98 18.38 -8.60 68.35
N ILE A 99 17.15 -8.09 68.18
CA ILE A 99 15.88 -8.61 68.77
C ILE A 99 14.64 -8.10 67.97
N SER A 100 13.46 -8.72 68.18
CA SER A 100 12.13 -8.31 67.63
C SER A 100 11.17 -7.90 68.77
N PRO A 101 10.09 -7.13 68.54
CA PRO A 101 8.78 -7.69 68.15
C PRO A 101 7.90 -6.77 67.23
N ARG A 102 6.60 -6.98 66.91
CA ARG A 102 5.71 -8.13 66.55
C ARG A 102 4.23 -7.64 66.74
N TRP A 103 3.24 -8.18 65.99
CA TRP A 103 1.75 -7.90 66.08
C TRP A 103 1.25 -6.57 65.45
N ARG A 104 0.03 -6.43 64.87
CA ARG A 104 -1.01 -7.42 64.49
C ARG A 104 -1.94 -6.98 63.32
N ARG A 105 -2.50 -7.98 62.62
CA ARG A 105 -3.81 -8.09 61.90
C ARG A 105 -4.52 -6.84 61.32
N SER A 106 -4.92 -6.98 60.05
CA SER A 106 -6.35 -6.89 59.66
C SER A 106 -6.69 -7.84 58.49
N ARG A 107 -7.96 -8.24 58.34
CA ARG A 107 -8.45 -9.22 57.34
C ARG A 107 -9.92 -9.02 56.95
N SER A 108 -10.19 -8.79 55.67
CA SER A 108 -11.50 -8.98 55.02
C SER A 108 -11.26 -9.41 53.56
N ARG A 109 -11.50 -10.67 53.18
CA ARG A 109 -12.77 -11.42 52.95
C ARG A 109 -13.40 -11.19 51.56
N SER A 110 -12.88 -11.88 50.54
CA SER A 110 -13.65 -12.25 49.33
C SER A 110 -13.11 -13.54 48.65
N ARG A 111 -13.51 -14.71 49.16
CA ARG A 111 -13.23 -16.03 48.54
C ARG A 111 -14.54 -16.76 48.19
N ARG A 112 -14.91 -16.88 46.91
CA ARG A 112 -15.85 -17.92 46.42
C ARG A 112 -15.92 -18.04 44.88
N ARG A 113 -15.11 -18.92 44.26
CA ARG A 113 -15.58 -20.21 43.68
C ARG A 113 -14.53 -20.94 42.81
N ARG A 114 -14.30 -22.21 43.19
CA ARG A 114 -13.98 -23.42 42.37
C ARG A 114 -12.74 -23.46 41.45
N ARG A 115 -11.77 -24.27 41.86
CA ARG A 115 -10.94 -25.11 40.96
C ARG A 115 -11.78 -26.21 40.30
N ARG A 116 -11.53 -26.50 39.02
CA ARG A 116 -11.68 -27.77 38.25
C ARG A 116 -11.40 -27.39 36.76
N SER A 117 -10.70 -28.15 35.92
CA SER A 117 -10.21 -29.55 35.99
C SER A 117 -8.81 -29.68 35.36
N ARG A 118 -8.12 -30.81 35.58
CA ARG A 118 -7.03 -31.28 34.71
C ARG A 118 -7.60 -32.10 33.53
N SER A 119 -6.84 -32.14 32.43
CA SER A 119 -6.71 -33.23 31.42
C SER A 119 -7.89 -34.18 31.12
N ILE A 120 -8.26 -34.33 29.84
CA ILE A 120 -8.59 -35.65 29.25
C ILE A 120 -8.55 -35.67 27.69
N SER A 121 -8.24 -36.86 27.16
CA SER A 121 -8.40 -37.37 25.77
C SER A 121 -7.89 -36.58 24.54
N ARG A 122 -6.91 -37.18 23.87
CA ARG A 122 -6.83 -37.25 22.39
C ARG A 122 -8.06 -38.00 21.84
N ARG A 123 -8.66 -37.56 20.72
CA ARG A 123 -9.08 -38.39 19.55
C ARG A 123 -9.93 -37.58 18.56
N TRP A 124 -9.71 -37.85 17.28
CA TRP A 124 -10.55 -37.66 16.07
C TRP A 124 -9.59 -37.30 14.91
N SER A 125 -9.48 -38.01 13.79
CA SER A 125 -9.77 -39.42 13.45
C SER A 125 -9.24 -39.61 12.02
N HIS A 126 -8.41 -40.62 11.74
CA HIS A 126 -8.08 -40.94 10.34
C HIS A 126 -9.36 -41.28 9.57
N ARG A 127 -9.61 -40.61 8.43
CA ARG A 127 -10.59 -41.09 7.45
C ARG A 127 -9.95 -41.20 6.07
N LYS A 128 -9.91 -42.45 5.60
CA LYS A 128 -9.19 -42.92 4.41
C LYS A 128 -9.66 -42.19 3.14
N SER A 129 -8.80 -41.38 2.51
CA SER A 129 -8.92 -41.02 1.09
C SER A 129 -8.32 -42.15 0.25
N ARG A 130 -9.14 -43.15 -0.14
CA ARG A 130 -8.73 -44.17 -1.11
C ARG A 130 -8.60 -43.51 -2.49
N SER A 131 -7.38 -43.36 -2.98
CA SER A 131 -7.13 -42.98 -4.38
C SER A 131 -7.64 -44.07 -5.32
N PRO A 132 -8.46 -43.76 -6.34
CA PRO A 132 -8.79 -44.73 -7.37
C PRO A 132 -7.56 -44.98 -8.25
N ARG A 133 -7.13 -46.23 -8.38
CA ARG A 133 -6.28 -46.64 -9.52
C ARG A 133 -7.13 -46.50 -10.79
N PHE A 134 -6.64 -45.78 -11.79
CA PHE A 134 -7.11 -45.91 -13.16
C PHE A 134 -5.94 -46.02 -14.13
N SER A 135 -6.22 -46.58 -15.31
CA SER A 135 -5.26 -47.32 -16.12
C SER A 135 -4.56 -46.50 -17.21
N ARG A 136 -3.49 -47.11 -17.75
CA ARG A 136 -2.78 -46.69 -18.96
C ARG A 136 -3.73 -46.55 -20.16
N SER A 137 -3.67 -45.40 -20.84
CA SER A 137 -3.97 -45.28 -22.28
C SER A 137 -3.20 -44.08 -22.83
N ARG A 138 -2.09 -44.29 -23.54
CA ARG A 138 -2.03 -44.38 -25.02
C ARG A 138 -2.43 -43.08 -25.72
N SER A 139 -1.41 -42.38 -26.21
CA SER A 139 -1.50 -41.25 -27.12
C SER A 139 -2.18 -41.60 -28.45
N ARG A 140 -3.09 -40.73 -28.91
CA ARG A 140 -3.48 -40.62 -30.32
C ARG A 140 -3.79 -39.16 -30.67
N SER A 141 -3.12 -38.66 -31.70
CA SER A 141 -3.32 -37.31 -32.25
C SER A 141 -4.55 -37.27 -33.17
N PRO A 142 -5.30 -36.16 -33.23
CA PRO A 142 -6.27 -35.91 -34.29
C PRO A 142 -5.62 -35.14 -35.46
N ARG A 143 -5.50 -35.77 -36.63
CA ARG A 143 -5.27 -35.03 -37.89
C ARG A 143 -6.55 -34.26 -38.26
N PHE A 144 -6.41 -33.03 -38.72
CA PHE A 144 -7.49 -32.28 -39.36
C PHE A 144 -7.54 -32.62 -40.86
N SER A 145 -8.71 -33.03 -41.37
CA SER A 145 -9.01 -33.01 -42.80
C SER A 145 -10.51 -32.76 -43.03
N ARG A 146 -10.86 -32.31 -44.24
CA ARG A 146 -12.21 -31.85 -44.62
C ARG A 146 -13.00 -32.96 -45.31
N SER A 147 -14.33 -32.93 -45.20
CA SER A 147 -15.23 -32.87 -46.37
C SER A 147 -16.72 -32.83 -45.94
N ARG A 148 -17.62 -32.63 -46.91
CA ARG A 148 -19.08 -32.63 -46.76
C ARG A 148 -19.67 -33.90 -47.40
N SER A 149 -20.71 -34.46 -46.82
CA SER A 149 -21.72 -35.26 -47.55
C SER A 149 -23.09 -35.13 -46.87
N ARG A 150 -24.16 -35.56 -47.55
CA ARG A 150 -25.56 -35.37 -47.14
C ARG A 150 -26.18 -36.64 -46.53
N SER A 151 -27.28 -36.43 -45.81
CA SER A 151 -28.28 -37.37 -45.29
C SER A 151 -28.56 -38.61 -46.17
N PRO A 152 -28.99 -39.75 -45.59
CA PRO A 152 -30.43 -39.86 -45.27
C PRO A 152 -30.82 -40.56 -43.95
N ARG A 153 -32.13 -40.57 -43.72
CA ARG A 153 -32.88 -41.10 -42.56
C ARG A 153 -32.51 -42.54 -42.16
N ARG A 154 -32.46 -42.83 -40.85
CA ARG A 154 -32.99 -44.09 -40.28
C ARG A 154 -33.71 -43.84 -38.95
N ARG A 155 -34.93 -44.40 -38.81
CA ARG A 155 -35.70 -44.43 -37.56
C ARG A 155 -35.17 -45.57 -36.68
N SER A 156 -35.03 -45.36 -35.37
CA SER A 156 -34.89 -46.45 -34.38
C SER A 156 -35.85 -46.22 -33.20
N LYS A 157 -36.33 -47.32 -32.59
CA LYS A 157 -37.56 -47.32 -31.78
C LYS A 157 -37.29 -47.06 -30.29
N ILE A 158 -38.12 -46.20 -29.67
CA ILE A 158 -38.16 -45.99 -28.22
C ILE A 158 -38.67 -47.27 -27.55
N LYS A 159 -37.82 -48.00 -26.81
CA LYS A 159 -38.25 -49.05 -25.88
C LYS A 159 -38.36 -48.49 -24.46
N ARG A 160 -39.59 -48.37 -23.96
CA ARG A 160 -39.91 -48.07 -22.56
C ARG A 160 -39.40 -49.21 -21.65
N ARG A 161 -38.76 -48.90 -20.53
CA ARG A 161 -38.76 -49.79 -19.35
C ARG A 161 -39.24 -49.01 -18.12
N ARG A 162 -40.41 -49.40 -17.62
CA ARG A 162 -40.95 -48.96 -16.32
C ARG A 162 -40.25 -49.79 -15.24
N PHE A 163 -39.84 -49.17 -14.14
CA PHE A 163 -39.62 -49.88 -12.87
C PHE A 163 -40.59 -49.34 -11.83
N ARG A 164 -41.52 -50.20 -11.38
CA ARG A 164 -42.35 -49.98 -10.20
C ARG A 164 -41.65 -50.64 -9.01
N GLY A 165 -41.26 -49.86 -8.01
CA GLY A 165 -40.80 -50.36 -6.72
C GLY A 165 -41.80 -49.99 -5.62
N ARG A 166 -42.67 -50.91 -5.21
CA ARG A 166 -43.49 -50.77 -4.00
C ARG A 166 -42.71 -51.34 -2.81
N GLY A 167 -42.62 -50.60 -1.71
CA GLY A 167 -41.99 -51.05 -0.47
C GLY A 167 -42.63 -50.41 0.75
N ARG A 168 -43.73 -51.00 1.25
CA ARG A 168 -44.35 -50.65 2.53
C ARG A 168 -43.87 -51.62 3.60
N THR A 169 -43.27 -51.14 4.68
CA THR A 169 -43.21 -51.87 5.95
C THR A 169 -43.53 -50.91 7.11
N ARG A 170 -44.72 -51.10 7.71
CA ARG A 170 -45.03 -50.56 9.04
C ARG A 170 -44.38 -51.50 10.08
N ARG A 171 -43.72 -50.96 11.11
CA ARG A 171 -43.69 -51.60 12.43
C ARG A 171 -43.99 -50.56 13.51
N ARG A 172 -45.22 -50.63 14.06
CA ARG A 172 -45.53 -50.13 15.40
C ARG A 172 -44.90 -51.09 16.41
N ARG A 173 -44.35 -50.58 17.51
CA ARG A 173 -44.58 -51.12 18.87
C ARG A 173 -44.44 -49.98 19.89
N PRO A 174 -45.05 -50.10 21.08
CA PRO A 174 -45.46 -48.94 21.89
C PRO A 174 -44.44 -48.53 22.96
N GLY A 175 -44.70 -47.37 23.56
CA GLY A 175 -43.77 -46.66 24.43
C GLY A 175 -43.49 -47.26 25.82
N LYS A 176 -42.64 -46.54 26.54
CA LYS A 176 -42.69 -46.45 28.00
C LYS A 176 -42.26 -45.05 28.45
N ARG A 177 -42.71 -44.70 29.66
CA ARG A 177 -42.64 -43.36 30.27
C ARG A 177 -41.19 -42.93 30.54
N SER A 178 -40.87 -41.66 30.30
CA SER A 178 -40.00 -40.89 31.20
C SER A 178 -40.36 -39.41 31.14
N ARG A 179 -40.67 -38.81 32.31
CA ARG A 179 -40.92 -37.37 32.45
C ARG A 179 -39.58 -36.67 32.69
N SER A 180 -39.11 -35.89 31.74
CA SER A 180 -38.02 -34.93 31.97
C SER A 180 -38.39 -33.57 31.36
N ARG A 181 -38.72 -32.60 32.24
CA ARG A 181 -38.98 -31.21 31.86
C ARG A 181 -37.66 -30.52 31.47
N SER A 182 -37.17 -30.76 30.26
CA SER A 182 -36.09 -29.98 29.66
C SER A 182 -36.68 -28.76 28.94
N VAL A 183 -36.50 -27.58 29.53
CA VAL A 183 -36.92 -26.30 28.93
C VAL A 183 -36.13 -26.07 27.65
N THR A 184 -36.75 -26.31 26.50
CA THR A 184 -36.18 -25.95 25.20
C THR A 184 -36.28 -24.43 25.02
N PRO A 185 -35.16 -23.69 24.93
CA PRO A 185 -35.21 -22.25 24.73
C PRO A 185 -35.85 -21.95 23.37
N HIS A 186 -36.78 -21.00 23.34
CA HIS A 186 -37.43 -20.58 22.10
C HIS A 186 -36.38 -20.31 21.02
N ARG A 187 -36.48 -21.06 19.92
CA ARG A 187 -35.63 -20.92 18.72
C ARG A 187 -35.98 -19.61 18.02
N ARG A 188 -35.55 -18.48 18.62
CA ARG A 188 -35.80 -17.11 18.15
C ARG A 188 -35.52 -17.07 16.65
N SER A 189 -36.58 -16.83 15.88
CA SER A 189 -36.46 -16.52 14.47
C SER A 189 -35.46 -15.38 14.33
N HIS A 190 -34.43 -15.57 13.49
CA HIS A 190 -33.58 -14.47 13.08
C HIS A 190 -34.42 -13.55 12.17
N SER A 191 -35.18 -12.66 12.82
CA SER A 191 -35.64 -11.42 12.22
C SER A 191 -34.40 -10.77 11.61
N LYS A 192 -34.35 -10.73 10.28
CA LYS A 192 -33.27 -10.07 9.56
C LYS A 192 -33.32 -8.62 9.98
N SER A 193 -32.38 -8.22 10.82
CA SER A 193 -32.27 -6.84 11.28
C SER A 193 -32.22 -5.96 10.03
N ARG A 194 -33.26 -5.13 9.86
CA ARG A 194 -33.26 -4.11 8.81
C ARG A 194 -32.02 -3.28 9.06
N SER A 195 -31.04 -3.35 8.15
CA SER A 195 -29.84 -2.53 8.23
C SER A 195 -30.29 -1.09 8.48
N PRO A 196 -29.79 -0.40 9.53
CA PRO A 196 -30.30 0.91 9.91
C PRO A 196 -30.26 1.81 8.68
N HIS A 197 -31.35 2.56 8.45
CA HIS A 197 -31.54 3.33 7.23
C HIS A 197 -30.28 4.11 6.91
N ARG A 198 -29.58 3.71 5.83
CA ARG A 198 -28.45 4.48 5.30
C ARG A 198 -29.07 5.77 4.80
N SER A 199 -28.98 6.81 5.63
CA SER A 199 -29.51 8.12 5.32
C SER A 199 -29.02 8.54 3.94
N LYS A 200 -29.93 9.15 3.16
CA LYS A 200 -29.52 9.87 1.97
C LYS A 200 -28.74 11.08 2.46
N MET A 201 -27.43 10.91 2.68
CA MET A 201 -26.52 12.04 2.71
C MET A 201 -26.69 12.74 1.37
N ASN A 202 -27.20 13.97 1.42
CA ASN A 202 -27.38 14.78 0.22
C ASN A 202 -26.00 14.87 -0.45
N ALA A 203 -25.95 14.51 -1.73
CA ALA A 203 -24.72 14.64 -2.47
C ALA A 203 -24.45 16.14 -2.66
N THR A 204 -23.51 16.67 -1.87
CA THR A 204 -22.96 18.01 -2.12
C THR A 204 -22.39 18.00 -3.53
N VAL A 205 -22.92 18.87 -4.38
CA VAL A 205 -22.40 19.05 -5.74
C VAL A 205 -21.13 19.88 -5.60
N VAL A 206 -20.00 19.20 -5.47
CA VAL A 206 -18.70 19.85 -5.32
C VAL A 206 -18.28 20.40 -6.69
N ASP A 207 -18.07 21.70 -6.78
CA ASP A 207 -17.54 22.35 -7.97
C ASP A 207 -16.01 22.23 -8.01
N ILE A 208 -15.47 21.95 -9.20
CA ILE A 208 -14.02 21.85 -9.43
C ILE A 208 -13.34 23.21 -9.39
N ASP A 209 -14.05 24.31 -9.68
CA ASP A 209 -13.46 25.63 -9.59
C ASP A 209 -13.37 26.11 -8.12
N GLN A 210 -14.35 25.75 -7.27
CA GLN A 210 -14.37 26.09 -5.84
C GLN A 210 -13.44 25.24 -4.98
N ASN A 211 -13.64 23.92 -4.88
CA ASN A 211 -12.86 23.04 -3.99
C ASN A 211 -12.30 21.82 -4.72
N VAL A 212 -11.19 22.07 -5.41
CA VAL A 212 -10.58 21.14 -6.38
C VAL A 212 -10.11 19.83 -5.72
N SER A 213 -9.54 19.89 -4.52
CA SER A 213 -9.08 18.70 -3.81
C SER A 213 -10.27 17.91 -3.22
N GLU A 214 -11.27 18.58 -2.67
CA GLU A 214 -12.51 17.92 -2.22
C GLU A 214 -13.22 17.21 -3.37
N PHE A 215 -13.26 17.76 -4.60
CA PHE A 215 -13.84 17.09 -5.77
C PHE A 215 -13.23 15.70 -6.01
N PHE A 216 -11.90 15.55 -5.86
CA PHE A 216 -11.19 14.28 -6.02
C PHE A 216 -11.22 13.37 -4.78
N PHE A 217 -11.56 13.88 -3.60
CA PHE A 217 -11.80 13.09 -2.38
C PHE A 217 -13.28 12.75 -2.14
N ALA A 218 -14.20 13.44 -2.81
CA ALA A 218 -15.61 13.14 -2.87
C ALA A 218 -15.86 11.82 -3.64
N ASN A 219 -17.12 11.43 -3.76
CA ASN A 219 -17.51 10.26 -4.56
C ASN A 219 -18.09 10.67 -5.91
N ALA A 220 -17.55 11.74 -6.51
CA ALA A 220 -18.04 12.42 -7.72
C ALA A 220 -18.37 11.46 -8.87
N SER A 221 -19.55 11.59 -9.47
CA SER A 221 -20.08 10.68 -10.49
C SER A 221 -19.32 10.75 -11.82
N THR A 222 -19.53 9.77 -12.70
CA THR A 222 -18.92 9.79 -14.05
C THR A 222 -19.34 11.03 -14.83
N ASP A 223 -20.59 11.50 -14.67
CA ASP A 223 -21.07 12.70 -15.36
C ASP A 223 -20.49 13.98 -14.75
N GLU A 224 -20.30 14.06 -13.43
CA GLU A 224 -19.57 15.15 -12.77
C GLU A 224 -18.11 15.22 -13.25
N HIS A 225 -17.42 14.07 -13.39
CA HIS A 225 -16.09 14.03 -14.01
C HIS A 225 -16.09 14.45 -15.49
N ILE A 226 -17.15 14.17 -16.26
CA ILE A 226 -17.29 14.66 -17.64
C ILE A 226 -17.53 16.17 -17.66
N GLN A 227 -18.38 16.68 -16.76
CA GLN A 227 -18.71 18.10 -16.65
C GLN A 227 -17.49 18.92 -16.24
N ALA A 228 -16.79 18.54 -15.17
CA ALA A 228 -15.58 19.20 -14.71
C ALA A 228 -14.45 19.23 -15.77
N GLN A 229 -14.30 18.15 -16.55
CA GLN A 229 -13.37 18.11 -17.69
C GLN A 229 -13.80 18.97 -18.88
N ASN A 230 -15.09 19.32 -19.00
CA ASN A 230 -15.59 20.25 -20.01
C ASN A 230 -15.50 21.71 -19.56
N GLN A 231 -15.80 22.01 -18.29
CA GLN A 231 -15.72 23.36 -17.72
C GLN A 231 -14.27 23.85 -17.68
N ASN A 232 -13.38 23.10 -17.02
CA ASN A 232 -12.01 23.55 -16.78
C ASN A 232 -10.99 22.42 -16.96
N ARG A 233 -10.75 22.06 -18.24
CA ARG A 233 -9.81 20.99 -18.63
C ARG A 233 -8.41 21.20 -18.06
N SER A 234 -7.88 22.43 -18.11
CA SER A 234 -6.55 22.76 -17.61
C SER A 234 -6.45 22.57 -16.10
N ARG A 235 -7.39 23.11 -15.31
CA ARG A 235 -7.43 22.95 -13.84
C ARG A 235 -7.60 21.49 -13.43
N TYR A 236 -8.44 20.73 -14.16
CA TYR A 236 -8.63 19.31 -13.92
C TYR A 236 -7.31 18.53 -14.06
N ILE A 237 -6.57 18.74 -15.16
CA ILE A 237 -5.30 18.05 -15.40
C ILE A 237 -4.24 18.56 -14.42
N ALA A 238 -4.18 19.87 -14.16
CA ALA A 238 -3.27 20.46 -13.18
C ALA A 238 -3.46 19.86 -11.79
N CYS A 239 -4.70 19.69 -11.31
CA CYS A 239 -4.96 19.12 -10.00
C CYS A 239 -4.62 17.62 -9.93
N MET A 240 -5.00 16.83 -10.94
CA MET A 240 -4.59 15.41 -11.05
C MET A 240 -3.07 15.20 -11.01
N SER A 241 -2.32 16.14 -11.60
CA SER A 241 -0.85 16.16 -11.62
C SER A 241 -0.23 16.71 -10.34
N LEU A 242 -0.78 17.78 -9.74
CA LEU A 242 -0.27 18.31 -8.46
C LEU A 242 -0.50 17.31 -7.31
N LEU A 243 -1.66 16.65 -7.28
CA LEU A 243 -1.91 15.53 -6.37
C LEU A 243 -0.95 14.35 -6.61
N HIS A 244 -0.41 14.17 -7.84
CA HIS A 244 0.69 13.22 -8.07
C HIS A 244 1.97 13.65 -7.36
N LEU A 245 2.40 14.89 -7.59
CA LEU A 245 3.67 15.45 -7.12
C LEU A 245 3.71 15.58 -5.59
N LYS A 246 2.55 15.68 -4.94
CA LYS A 246 2.39 15.66 -3.47
C LYS A 246 2.13 14.24 -2.89
N GLY A 247 2.30 13.17 -3.67
CA GLY A 247 2.18 11.78 -3.20
C GLY A 247 0.75 11.31 -2.86
N VAL A 248 -0.29 12.03 -3.30
CA VAL A 248 -1.68 11.71 -2.96
C VAL A 248 -2.19 10.56 -3.85
N GLU A 249 -2.35 9.37 -3.25
CA GLU A 249 -2.99 8.26 -3.95
C GLU A 249 -4.51 8.48 -4.07
N LEU A 250 -4.93 8.98 -5.24
CA LEU A 250 -6.34 9.07 -5.60
C LEU A 250 -7.05 7.71 -5.51
N ARG A 251 -8.24 7.70 -4.90
CA ARG A 251 -9.08 6.50 -4.79
C ARG A 251 -9.29 5.86 -6.16
N GLN A 252 -9.18 4.54 -6.24
CA GLN A 252 -9.30 3.78 -7.49
C GLN A 252 -10.57 4.14 -8.31
N GLN A 253 -11.70 4.39 -7.65
CA GLN A 253 -12.95 4.77 -8.32
C GLN A 253 -12.86 6.14 -9.02
N VAL A 254 -12.11 7.08 -8.46
CA VAL A 254 -11.90 8.44 -8.98
C VAL A 254 -11.00 8.39 -10.22
N ARG A 255 -9.88 7.66 -10.16
CA ARG A 255 -9.04 7.34 -11.33
C ARG A 255 -9.85 6.70 -12.46
N VAL A 256 -10.63 5.67 -12.12
CA VAL A 256 -11.52 4.95 -13.05
C VAL A 256 -12.55 5.87 -13.72
N ARG A 257 -13.16 6.81 -12.98
CA ARG A 257 -14.12 7.77 -13.54
C ARG A 257 -13.44 8.86 -14.36
N ALA A 258 -12.29 9.35 -13.94
CA ALA A 258 -11.49 10.32 -14.69
C ALA A 258 -11.12 9.80 -16.10
N LEU A 259 -10.69 8.53 -16.19
CA LEU A 259 -10.38 7.89 -17.47
C LEU A 259 -11.64 7.56 -18.28
N ALA A 260 -12.71 7.09 -17.63
CA ALA A 260 -13.99 6.87 -18.31
C ALA A 260 -14.57 8.18 -18.90
N ALA A 261 -14.39 9.31 -18.19
CA ALA A 261 -14.83 10.63 -18.64
C ALA A 261 -14.02 11.13 -19.84
N SER A 262 -12.68 11.01 -19.83
CA SER A 262 -11.86 11.43 -20.97
C SER A 262 -12.15 10.58 -22.22
N TRP A 263 -12.38 9.28 -22.07
CA TRP A 263 -12.89 8.42 -23.17
C TRP A 263 -14.31 8.80 -23.62
N ALA A 264 -15.23 9.11 -22.71
CA ALA A 264 -16.59 9.53 -23.04
C ALA A 264 -16.63 10.87 -23.81
N ARG A 265 -15.63 11.73 -23.59
CA ARG A 265 -15.38 12.99 -24.31
C ARG A 265 -14.60 12.80 -25.63
N ASN A 266 -14.12 11.60 -25.94
CA ASN A 266 -13.15 11.31 -27.02
C ASN A 266 -11.80 12.04 -26.89
N ASP A 267 -11.41 12.47 -25.69
CA ASP A 267 -10.11 13.10 -25.40
C ASP A 267 -9.01 12.03 -25.40
N PHE A 268 -8.57 11.64 -26.60
CA PHE A 268 -7.55 10.60 -26.78
C PHE A 268 -6.15 11.06 -26.35
N LYS A 269 -5.86 12.37 -26.30
CA LYS A 269 -4.61 12.93 -25.75
C LYS A 269 -4.57 12.68 -24.23
N MET A 270 -5.56 13.19 -23.49
CA MET A 270 -5.68 13.04 -22.03
C MET A 270 -5.80 11.56 -21.58
N SER A 271 -6.61 10.76 -22.28
CA SER A 271 -6.74 9.33 -21.93
C SER A 271 -5.50 8.50 -22.24
N THR A 272 -4.66 8.90 -23.20
CA THR A 272 -3.37 8.22 -23.44
C THR A 272 -2.37 8.56 -22.34
N GLU A 273 -2.23 9.84 -21.96
CA GLU A 273 -1.34 10.26 -20.86
C GLU A 273 -1.70 9.55 -19.54
N PHE A 274 -2.99 9.46 -19.19
CA PHE A 274 -3.46 8.64 -18.06
C PHE A 274 -3.04 7.17 -18.18
N ILE A 275 -3.20 6.56 -19.35
CA ILE A 275 -2.91 5.13 -19.56
C ILE A 275 -1.39 4.83 -19.60
N CYS A 276 -0.57 5.84 -19.88
CA CYS A 276 0.89 5.76 -19.79
C CYS A 276 1.42 5.80 -18.35
N ASP A 277 0.69 6.44 -17.41
CA ASP A 277 0.97 6.40 -15.96
C ASP A 277 0.70 4.99 -15.40
N ARG A 278 1.70 4.11 -15.50
CA ARG A 278 1.58 2.68 -15.20
C ARG A 278 1.35 2.37 -13.73
N ASP A 279 1.84 3.22 -12.83
CA ASP A 279 1.66 3.06 -11.38
C ASP A 279 0.24 3.41 -10.93
N ARG A 280 -0.44 4.33 -11.64
CA ARG A 280 -1.81 4.72 -11.29
C ARG A 280 -2.88 4.09 -12.17
N TYR A 281 -2.61 3.74 -13.41
CA TYR A 281 -3.59 3.17 -14.37
C TYR A 281 -3.21 1.76 -14.83
N GLY A 282 -3.22 0.83 -13.87
CA GLY A 282 -3.09 -0.58 -14.15
C GLY A 282 -4.27 -1.18 -14.94
N MET A 283 -4.11 -2.44 -15.34
CA MET A 283 -5.13 -3.22 -16.05
C MET A 283 -6.51 -3.19 -15.37
N VAL A 284 -6.57 -3.13 -14.04
CA VAL A 284 -7.82 -3.16 -13.28
C VAL A 284 -8.60 -1.84 -13.43
N GLU A 285 -7.89 -0.72 -13.47
CA GLU A 285 -8.42 0.63 -13.64
C GLU A 285 -8.94 0.79 -15.07
N ILE A 286 -8.10 0.45 -16.06
CA ILE A 286 -8.42 0.44 -17.48
C ILE A 286 -9.66 -0.42 -17.76
N LEU A 287 -9.72 -1.65 -17.22
CA LEU A 287 -10.86 -2.55 -17.38
C LEU A 287 -12.15 -2.03 -16.70
N LYS A 288 -12.03 -1.32 -15.57
CA LYS A 288 -13.19 -0.73 -14.88
C LYS A 288 -13.71 0.51 -15.61
N ALA A 289 -12.83 1.39 -16.07
CA ALA A 289 -13.19 2.53 -16.90
C ALA A 289 -13.87 2.06 -18.21
N LEU A 290 -13.35 0.98 -18.80
CA LEU A 290 -13.91 0.42 -20.03
C LEU A 290 -15.28 -0.22 -19.77
N GLN A 291 -15.51 -0.84 -18.61
CA GLN A 291 -16.83 -1.35 -18.21
C GLN A 291 -17.86 -0.24 -17.90
N ILE A 292 -17.42 0.96 -17.50
CA ILE A 292 -18.28 2.15 -17.39
C ILE A 292 -18.72 2.59 -18.79
N VAL A 293 -17.79 2.73 -19.73
CA VAL A 293 -18.09 3.21 -21.09
C VAL A 293 -18.76 2.12 -21.97
N ASP A 294 -18.61 0.83 -21.63
CA ASP A 294 -19.32 -0.31 -22.23
C ASP A 294 -20.73 -0.56 -21.66
N SER A 295 -21.09 0.12 -20.56
CA SER A 295 -22.37 -0.10 -19.85
C SER A 295 -23.60 -0.05 -20.78
N GLY A 296 -23.65 0.90 -21.72
CA GLY A 296 -24.73 1.03 -22.70
C GLY A 296 -24.87 -0.15 -23.68
N ARG A 297 -23.80 -0.92 -23.94
CA ARG A 297 -23.87 -2.19 -24.69
C ARG A 297 -24.43 -3.29 -23.80
N LEU A 298 -23.94 -3.38 -22.56
CA LEU A 298 -24.33 -4.40 -21.57
C LEU A 298 -25.80 -4.24 -21.10
N ILE A 299 -26.31 -3.00 -21.06
CA ILE A 299 -27.72 -2.66 -20.79
C ILE A 299 -28.61 -3.22 -21.90
N ARG A 300 -28.34 -2.87 -23.17
CA ARG A 300 -29.09 -3.37 -24.34
C ARG A 300 -29.07 -4.90 -24.44
N GLN A 301 -27.93 -5.54 -24.16
CA GLN A 301 -27.83 -7.01 -24.07
C GLN A 301 -28.67 -7.58 -22.91
N GLY A 302 -28.65 -6.91 -21.74
CA GLY A 302 -29.47 -7.27 -20.58
C GLY A 302 -30.96 -7.17 -20.88
N GLU A 303 -31.40 -6.10 -21.52
CA GLU A 303 -32.80 -5.85 -21.90
C GLU A 303 -33.28 -6.84 -22.97
N LYS A 304 -32.46 -7.14 -23.99
CA LYS A 304 -32.76 -8.20 -24.97
C LYS A 304 -32.87 -9.58 -24.33
N THR A 305 -32.08 -9.84 -23.28
CA THR A 305 -32.17 -11.06 -22.48
C THR A 305 -33.41 -11.06 -21.57
N LEU A 306 -33.76 -9.92 -20.99
CA LEU A 306 -34.93 -9.74 -20.13
C LEU A 306 -36.22 -9.96 -20.93
N LYS A 307 -36.39 -9.31 -22.09
CA LYS A 307 -37.50 -9.53 -23.01
C LYS A 307 -37.63 -11.02 -23.39
N ARG A 308 -36.53 -11.66 -23.81
CA ARG A 308 -36.49 -13.12 -24.09
C ARG A 308 -36.95 -14.00 -22.92
N LEU A 309 -36.58 -13.65 -21.68
CA LEU A 309 -36.99 -14.39 -20.47
C LEU A 309 -38.45 -14.11 -20.05
N GLN A 310 -39.07 -13.03 -20.54
CA GLN A 310 -40.49 -12.73 -20.33
C GLN A 310 -41.38 -13.38 -21.41
N THR A 311 -40.93 -13.43 -22.67
CA THR A 311 -41.68 -14.06 -23.78
C THR A 311 -41.57 -15.59 -23.78
N ALA A 312 -40.56 -16.17 -23.14
CA ALA A 312 -40.41 -17.63 -23.07
C ALA A 312 -41.54 -18.28 -22.24
N ARG A 313 -42.39 -19.09 -22.87
CA ARG A 313 -43.53 -19.82 -22.26
C ARG A 313 -43.17 -20.83 -21.13
N GLY A 314 -41.89 -20.94 -20.74
CA GLY A 314 -41.44 -21.79 -19.65
C GLY A 314 -41.39 -21.05 -18.30
N LYS A 315 -41.53 -21.77 -17.18
CA LYS A 315 -41.49 -21.19 -15.82
C LYS A 315 -40.09 -20.68 -15.43
N VAL A 316 -39.70 -19.52 -15.95
CA VAL A 316 -38.48 -18.81 -15.55
C VAL A 316 -38.62 -18.31 -14.11
N SER A 317 -37.65 -18.64 -13.24
CA SER A 317 -37.65 -18.16 -11.85
C SER A 317 -37.63 -16.63 -11.79
N ARG A 318 -38.61 -16.05 -11.08
CA ARG A 318 -38.72 -14.61 -10.78
C ARG A 318 -37.41 -14.01 -10.27
N HIS A 319 -36.68 -14.73 -9.42
CA HIS A 319 -35.38 -14.30 -8.91
C HIS A 319 -34.33 -14.06 -10.01
N LYS A 320 -34.36 -14.82 -11.12
CA LYS A 320 -33.46 -14.61 -12.27
C LYS A 320 -33.79 -13.33 -13.03
N ILE A 321 -35.09 -13.03 -13.16
CA ILE A 321 -35.60 -11.79 -13.78
C ILE A 321 -35.24 -10.59 -12.90
N ASP A 322 -35.51 -10.65 -11.60
CA ASP A 322 -35.23 -9.55 -10.67
C ASP A 322 -33.73 -9.28 -10.55
N LYS A 323 -32.89 -10.33 -10.49
CA LYS A 323 -31.42 -10.20 -10.52
C LYS A 323 -30.91 -9.54 -11.81
N LEU A 324 -31.57 -9.79 -12.95
CA LEU A 324 -31.25 -9.14 -14.22
C LEU A 324 -31.69 -7.67 -14.26
N LYS A 325 -32.89 -7.35 -13.77
CA LYS A 325 -33.38 -5.97 -13.60
C LYS A 325 -32.44 -5.16 -12.68
N CYS A 326 -32.07 -5.71 -11.53
CA CYS A 326 -31.10 -5.08 -10.62
C CYS A 326 -29.73 -4.86 -11.29
N LYS A 327 -29.24 -5.80 -12.11
CA LYS A 327 -28.00 -5.59 -12.89
C LYS A 327 -28.15 -4.43 -13.89
N ILE A 328 -29.25 -4.37 -14.63
CA ILE A 328 -29.52 -3.30 -15.60
C ILE A 328 -29.56 -1.94 -14.88
N ASN A 329 -30.29 -1.84 -13.77
CA ASN A 329 -30.41 -0.60 -12.99
C ASN A 329 -29.05 -0.15 -12.41
N SER A 330 -28.22 -1.07 -11.92
CA SER A 330 -26.87 -0.74 -11.46
C SER A 330 -25.92 -0.33 -12.60
N MET A 331 -26.10 -0.85 -13.81
CA MET A 331 -25.33 -0.40 -14.98
C MET A 331 -25.81 0.97 -15.48
N ARG A 332 -27.12 1.25 -15.50
CA ARG A 332 -27.68 2.57 -15.83
C ARG A 332 -27.15 3.66 -14.89
N LYS A 333 -26.98 3.37 -13.60
CA LYS A 333 -26.37 4.28 -12.61
C LYS A 333 -24.86 4.53 -12.79
N LEU A 334 -24.19 3.80 -13.67
CA LEU A 334 -22.78 3.99 -14.02
C LEU A 334 -22.60 4.49 -15.46
N GLN A 335 -23.66 4.48 -16.27
CA GLN A 335 -23.60 4.85 -17.67
C GLN A 335 -23.38 6.36 -17.80
N PRO A 336 -22.33 6.82 -18.51
CA PRO A 336 -22.15 8.24 -18.80
C PRO A 336 -23.23 8.72 -19.78
N LYS A 337 -23.66 9.98 -19.64
CA LYS A 337 -24.64 10.61 -20.55
C LYS A 337 -24.19 10.66 -22.02
N LYS A 338 -22.88 10.67 -22.27
CA LYS A 338 -22.25 10.69 -23.60
C LYS A 338 -21.19 9.59 -23.72
N GLY A 339 -20.93 9.13 -24.94
CA GLY A 339 -19.93 8.10 -25.24
C GLY A 339 -20.43 6.65 -25.12
N SER A 340 -19.67 5.74 -25.73
CA SER A 340 -19.87 4.28 -25.71
C SER A 340 -18.54 3.60 -26.05
N ALA A 341 -18.32 2.35 -25.62
CA ALA A 341 -17.09 1.62 -25.95
C ALA A 341 -16.94 1.44 -27.47
N SER A 342 -16.05 2.25 -28.06
CA SER A 342 -15.91 2.45 -29.51
C SER A 342 -14.66 1.78 -30.05
N GLY A 343 -14.59 1.63 -31.38
CA GLY A 343 -13.38 1.12 -32.05
C GLY A 343 -12.13 1.94 -31.78
N SER A 344 -12.26 3.26 -31.57
CA SER A 344 -11.15 4.15 -31.20
C SER A 344 -10.68 3.95 -29.76
N ILE A 345 -11.60 3.77 -28.79
CA ILE A 345 -11.24 3.40 -27.40
C ILE A 345 -10.52 2.04 -27.38
N CYS A 346 -11.06 1.03 -28.06
CA CYS A 346 -10.41 -0.28 -28.15
C CYS A 346 -9.06 -0.21 -28.88
N LYS A 347 -8.89 0.67 -29.88
CA LYS A 347 -7.60 0.94 -30.53
C LYS A 347 -6.60 1.61 -29.57
N ASN A 348 -7.05 2.50 -28.67
CA ASN A 348 -6.18 3.08 -27.64
C ASN A 348 -5.72 2.00 -26.63
N VAL A 349 -6.63 1.18 -26.10
CA VAL A 349 -6.27 0.07 -25.20
C VAL A 349 -5.32 -0.93 -25.88
N ARG A 350 -5.47 -1.20 -27.20
CA ARG A 350 -4.51 -2.01 -27.98
C ARG A 350 -3.14 -1.35 -28.19
N LYS A 351 -3.04 -0.02 -28.23
CA LYS A 351 -1.73 0.66 -28.21
C LYS A 351 -1.02 0.41 -26.86
N TRP A 352 -1.76 0.51 -25.76
CA TRP A 352 -1.23 0.30 -24.41
C TRP A 352 -0.78 -1.14 -24.14
N THR A 353 -1.49 -2.16 -24.65
CA THR A 353 -1.00 -3.55 -24.48
C THR A 353 0.30 -3.80 -25.23
N LYS A 354 0.49 -3.21 -26.41
CA LYS A 354 1.74 -3.30 -27.18
C LYS A 354 2.93 -2.63 -26.50
N THR A 355 2.71 -1.68 -25.57
CA THR A 355 3.78 -1.05 -24.77
C THR A 355 4.01 -1.71 -23.41
N LEU A 356 3.44 -2.90 -23.15
CA LEU A 356 3.81 -3.74 -22.00
C LEU A 356 5.11 -4.50 -22.30
N SER A 357 6.06 -4.49 -21.36
CA SER A 357 7.29 -5.29 -21.49
C SER A 357 6.99 -6.80 -21.33
N LYS A 358 7.95 -7.65 -21.74
CA LYS A 358 7.88 -9.11 -21.51
C LYS A 358 7.78 -9.42 -20.01
N GLU A 359 8.60 -8.76 -19.22
CA GLU A 359 8.72 -8.88 -17.75
C GLU A 359 7.43 -8.42 -17.08
N GLU A 360 6.78 -7.35 -17.58
CA GLU A 360 5.47 -6.93 -17.11
C GLU A 360 4.38 -7.98 -17.38
N LEU A 361 4.39 -8.60 -18.56
CA LEU A 361 3.42 -9.63 -18.93
C LEU A 361 3.64 -10.93 -18.15
N GLU A 362 4.89 -11.34 -17.89
CA GLU A 362 5.21 -12.47 -17.01
C GLU A 362 4.83 -12.15 -15.55
N ARG A 363 5.14 -10.95 -15.05
CA ARG A 363 4.68 -10.43 -13.74
C ARG A 363 3.15 -10.47 -13.61
N TYR A 364 2.42 -10.10 -14.67
CA TYR A 364 0.96 -10.17 -14.69
C TYR A 364 0.44 -11.61 -14.74
N ALA A 365 1.10 -12.52 -15.46
CA ALA A 365 0.76 -13.94 -15.50
C ALA A 365 0.97 -14.61 -14.13
N LEU A 366 2.01 -14.20 -13.40
CA LEU A 366 2.35 -14.67 -12.06
C LEU A 366 1.42 -14.13 -10.96
N HIS A 367 1.16 -12.82 -10.93
CA HIS A 367 0.54 -12.16 -9.77
C HIS A 367 -0.92 -11.76 -9.95
N LEU A 368 -1.42 -11.60 -11.18
CA LEU A 368 -2.77 -11.09 -11.42
C LEU A 368 -3.75 -12.21 -11.84
N PRO A 369 -5.03 -12.13 -11.43
CA PRO A 369 -6.02 -13.12 -11.84
C PRO A 369 -6.27 -13.05 -13.36
N LYS A 370 -6.28 -14.23 -14.00
CA LYS A 370 -6.54 -14.39 -15.45
C LYS A 370 -7.88 -13.81 -15.94
N LYS A 371 -8.88 -13.69 -15.04
CA LYS A 371 -10.28 -13.35 -15.37
C LYS A 371 -10.49 -11.90 -15.86
N PRO A 372 -9.91 -10.87 -15.23
CA PRO A 372 -9.82 -9.53 -15.82
C PRO A 372 -9.24 -9.48 -17.24
N TRP A 373 -8.13 -10.18 -17.51
CA TRP A 373 -7.53 -10.23 -18.86
C TRP A 373 -8.47 -10.81 -19.92
N LYS A 374 -9.17 -11.92 -19.62
CA LYS A 374 -10.24 -12.45 -20.49
C LYS A 374 -11.27 -11.37 -20.83
N LYS A 375 -11.81 -10.69 -19.81
CA LYS A 375 -12.81 -9.61 -20.00
C LYS A 375 -12.28 -8.46 -20.84
N LEU A 376 -11.01 -8.10 -20.71
CA LEU A 376 -10.42 -7.02 -21.49
C LEU A 376 -10.31 -7.44 -22.97
N ALA A 377 -9.90 -8.68 -23.24
CA ALA A 377 -9.91 -9.28 -24.57
C ALA A 377 -11.33 -9.43 -25.16
N ASP A 378 -12.33 -9.80 -24.34
CA ASP A 378 -13.74 -9.92 -24.75
C ASP A 378 -14.35 -8.58 -25.21
N ILE A 379 -13.81 -7.44 -24.74
CA ILE A 379 -14.26 -6.09 -25.11
C ILE A 379 -13.40 -5.49 -26.23
N CYS A 380 -12.07 -5.60 -26.13
CA CYS A 380 -11.13 -5.00 -27.07
C CYS A 380 -10.81 -5.86 -28.30
N HIS A 381 -11.25 -7.13 -28.31
CA HIS A 381 -10.97 -8.12 -29.35
C HIS A 381 -9.47 -8.22 -29.68
N PHE A 382 -8.68 -8.57 -28.67
CA PHE A 382 -7.22 -8.66 -28.79
C PHE A 382 -6.76 -9.80 -29.69
N ASN A 383 -5.76 -9.53 -30.53
CA ASN A 383 -5.00 -10.55 -31.26
C ASN A 383 -3.77 -10.98 -30.40
N PRO A 384 -3.57 -12.28 -30.10
CA PRO A 384 -2.43 -12.75 -29.30
C PRO A 384 -1.06 -12.33 -29.82
N VAL A 385 -0.87 -12.25 -31.15
CA VAL A 385 0.43 -11.94 -31.77
C VAL A 385 0.61 -10.44 -31.95
N GLU A 386 -0.38 -9.74 -32.50
CA GLU A 386 -0.26 -8.30 -32.76
C GLU A 386 -0.30 -7.46 -31.48
N ASP A 387 -1.15 -7.79 -30.50
CA ASP A 387 -1.39 -6.93 -29.32
C ASP A 387 -0.53 -7.30 -28.10
N PHE A 388 0.15 -8.44 -28.14
CA PHE A 388 1.11 -8.91 -27.13
C PHE A 388 2.41 -9.46 -27.79
N PRO A 389 3.08 -8.69 -28.68
CA PRO A 389 4.23 -9.20 -29.44
C PRO A 389 5.38 -9.66 -28.53
N ASN A 390 5.54 -9.02 -27.37
CA ASN A 390 6.57 -9.34 -26.39
C ASN A 390 6.29 -10.63 -25.61
N LEU A 391 5.07 -11.17 -25.63
CA LEU A 391 4.72 -12.45 -24.98
C LEU A 391 3.48 -13.12 -25.63
N PRO A 392 3.56 -13.66 -26.87
CA PRO A 392 2.38 -14.07 -27.64
C PRO A 392 1.52 -15.18 -26.99
N TRP A 393 2.12 -15.99 -26.11
CA TRP A 393 1.40 -17.03 -25.36
C TRP A 393 0.59 -16.48 -24.16
N PHE A 394 0.81 -15.24 -23.74
CA PHE A 394 0.20 -14.62 -22.55
C PHE A 394 -1.33 -14.69 -22.57
N LEU A 395 -1.94 -14.35 -23.71
CA LEU A 395 -3.39 -14.33 -23.85
C LEU A 395 -3.96 -15.77 -23.78
N SER A 396 -3.30 -16.73 -24.41
CA SER A 396 -3.65 -18.16 -24.34
C SER A 396 -3.52 -18.73 -22.93
N TYR A 397 -2.46 -18.35 -22.19
CA TYR A 397 -2.29 -18.68 -20.78
C TYR A 397 -3.39 -18.10 -19.90
N CYS A 398 -3.80 -16.84 -20.17
CA CYS A 398 -4.97 -16.24 -19.53
C CYS A 398 -6.24 -17.03 -19.86
N PHE A 399 -6.44 -17.47 -21.10
CA PHE A 399 -7.60 -18.28 -21.50
C PHE A 399 -7.63 -19.68 -20.88
N GLY A 400 -6.48 -20.25 -20.51
CA GLY A 400 -6.40 -21.46 -19.68
C GLY A 400 -5.45 -22.54 -20.21
N GLN A 401 -4.64 -22.24 -21.23
CA GLN A 401 -3.49 -23.07 -21.58
C GLN A 401 -2.42 -22.94 -20.48
N SER A 402 -1.54 -23.94 -20.37
CA SER A 402 -0.34 -23.87 -19.51
C SER A 402 0.66 -22.84 -20.04
N ALA A 403 1.52 -22.32 -19.17
CA ALA A 403 2.67 -21.53 -19.64
C ALA A 403 3.68 -22.47 -20.34
N PRO A 404 4.42 -22.01 -21.37
CA PRO A 404 5.42 -22.85 -22.04
C PRO A 404 6.53 -23.32 -21.09
N CYS A 405 7.05 -24.52 -21.34
CA CYS A 405 8.20 -25.06 -20.61
C CYS A 405 9.40 -24.11 -20.66
N GLY A 406 10.16 -24.01 -19.57
CA GLY A 406 11.29 -23.09 -19.45
C GLY A 406 10.93 -21.64 -19.06
N THR A 407 9.66 -21.25 -19.09
CA THR A 407 9.25 -19.92 -18.58
C THR A 407 9.25 -19.88 -17.05
N VAL A 408 9.52 -18.70 -16.47
CA VAL A 408 9.45 -18.48 -15.02
C VAL A 408 8.04 -18.80 -14.48
N VAL A 409 7.00 -18.50 -15.28
CA VAL A 409 5.59 -18.80 -14.95
C VAL A 409 5.37 -20.30 -14.79
N HIS A 410 5.83 -21.12 -15.74
CA HIS A 410 5.73 -22.57 -15.67
C HIS A 410 6.52 -23.13 -14.47
N THR A 411 7.75 -22.67 -14.26
CA THR A 411 8.55 -23.04 -13.08
C THR A 411 7.85 -22.69 -11.75
N CYS A 412 7.11 -21.57 -11.70
CA CYS A 412 6.37 -21.14 -10.51
C CYS A 412 5.12 -21.98 -10.20
N GLU A 413 4.47 -22.55 -11.22
CA GLU A 413 3.30 -23.44 -11.05
C GLU A 413 3.68 -24.76 -10.35
N ASP A 414 4.90 -25.27 -10.56
CA ASP A 414 5.42 -26.54 -9.99
C ASP A 414 6.15 -26.41 -8.63
N LEU A 415 6.23 -25.21 -8.03
CA LEU A 415 7.00 -25.01 -6.79
C LEU A 415 6.34 -25.63 -5.55
N ASN A 416 7.10 -26.49 -4.88
CA ASN A 416 6.74 -27.19 -3.64
C ASN A 416 7.88 -27.15 -2.60
N GLU A 417 7.61 -27.66 -1.40
CA GLU A 417 8.54 -27.61 -0.26
C GLU A 417 9.87 -28.35 -0.48
N LYS A 418 9.91 -29.32 -1.42
CA LYS A 418 11.11 -30.11 -1.71
C LYS A 418 12.00 -29.48 -2.79
N ASN A 419 11.41 -29.03 -3.89
CA ASN A 419 12.16 -28.52 -5.05
C ASN A 419 12.51 -27.02 -4.99
N ILE A 420 12.05 -26.28 -3.98
CA ILE A 420 12.19 -24.81 -3.94
C ILE A 420 13.66 -24.34 -3.98
N ASN A 421 14.56 -25.02 -3.26
CA ASN A 421 15.98 -24.63 -3.25
C ASN A 421 16.64 -24.91 -4.62
N ASP A 422 16.40 -26.07 -5.22
CA ASP A 422 16.94 -26.45 -6.54
C ASP A 422 16.41 -25.56 -7.68
N LYS A 423 15.14 -25.17 -7.57
CA LYS A 423 14.49 -24.23 -8.51
C LYS A 423 14.99 -22.80 -8.34
N LEU A 424 15.36 -22.37 -7.12
CA LEU A 424 16.01 -21.07 -6.91
C LEU A 424 17.47 -21.05 -7.42
N LYS A 425 18.20 -22.16 -7.34
CA LYS A 425 19.53 -22.28 -7.98
C LYS A 425 19.47 -22.12 -9.50
N THR A 426 18.40 -22.61 -10.13
CA THR A 426 18.28 -22.70 -11.60
C THR A 426 17.41 -21.62 -12.24
N CYS A 427 16.59 -20.88 -11.48
CA CYS A 427 15.69 -19.85 -11.99
C CYS A 427 15.54 -18.68 -11.00
N ASP A 428 15.53 -17.46 -11.52
CA ASP A 428 15.27 -16.25 -10.74
C ASP A 428 13.76 -16.09 -10.47
N ILE A 429 13.32 -16.69 -9.38
CA ILE A 429 11.92 -16.74 -8.95
C ILE A 429 11.64 -15.56 -8.01
N PRO A 430 10.72 -14.62 -8.37
CA PRO A 430 10.40 -13.46 -7.54
C PRO A 430 10.00 -13.86 -6.12
N TYR A 431 10.52 -13.14 -5.11
CA TYR A 431 10.43 -13.58 -3.72
C TYR A 431 8.99 -13.78 -3.24
N ALA A 432 8.04 -12.99 -3.77
CA ALA A 432 6.62 -13.13 -3.47
C ALA A 432 6.04 -14.54 -3.77
N HIS A 433 6.65 -15.33 -4.67
CA HIS A 433 6.26 -16.73 -4.93
C HIS A 433 7.01 -17.75 -4.09
N SER A 434 8.28 -17.52 -3.75
CA SER A 434 9.07 -18.43 -2.90
C SER A 434 8.76 -18.25 -1.40
N ARG A 435 8.28 -17.07 -0.97
CA ARG A 435 7.97 -16.72 0.41
C ARG A 435 7.01 -17.67 1.14
N LYS A 436 6.09 -18.34 0.45
CA LYS A 436 5.24 -19.41 1.04
C LYS A 436 6.06 -20.54 1.67
N PHE A 437 7.30 -20.75 1.19
CA PHE A 437 8.23 -21.77 1.63
C PHE A 437 9.37 -21.25 2.51
N LYS A 438 9.30 -20.02 3.05
CA LYS A 438 10.41 -19.37 3.77
C LYS A 438 11.05 -20.16 4.93
N LYS A 439 10.35 -21.17 5.47
CA LYS A 439 10.87 -22.09 6.51
C LYS A 439 11.86 -23.14 5.96
N TYR A 440 11.87 -23.36 4.66
CA TYR A 440 12.66 -24.39 3.96
C TYR A 440 13.78 -23.80 3.09
N LEU A 441 13.93 -22.47 3.07
CA LEU A 441 15.00 -21.78 2.33
C LEU A 441 16.33 -21.98 3.04
N ASN A 442 17.28 -22.61 2.35
CA ASN A 442 18.66 -22.70 2.83
C ASN A 442 19.42 -21.36 2.64
N VAL A 443 20.65 -21.27 3.15
CA VAL A 443 21.46 -20.05 3.08
C VAL A 443 21.76 -19.65 1.62
N GLU A 444 22.07 -20.63 0.76
CA GLU A 444 22.28 -20.40 -0.69
C GLU A 444 21.06 -19.77 -1.36
N SER A 445 19.86 -20.23 -1.02
CA SER A 445 18.61 -19.70 -1.58
C SER A 445 18.30 -18.30 -1.07
N LYS A 446 18.60 -18.00 0.20
CA LYS A 446 18.50 -16.65 0.77
C LYS A 446 19.45 -15.66 0.07
N ILE A 447 20.70 -16.09 -0.15
CA ILE A 447 21.71 -15.38 -0.94
C ILE A 447 21.18 -15.09 -2.35
N LYS A 448 20.79 -16.14 -3.09
CA LYS A 448 20.29 -16.03 -4.47
C LYS A 448 19.07 -15.10 -4.57
N ILE A 449 18.13 -15.17 -3.63
CA ILE A 449 17.00 -14.24 -3.52
C ILE A 449 17.48 -12.79 -3.34
N ALA A 450 18.42 -12.51 -2.43
CA ALA A 450 18.91 -11.15 -2.20
C ALA A 450 19.70 -10.57 -3.38
N THR A 451 20.38 -11.44 -4.15
CA THR A 451 21.09 -11.06 -5.38
C THR A 451 20.14 -10.83 -6.57
N SER A 452 19.13 -11.67 -6.78
CA SER A 452 18.34 -11.64 -8.03
C SER A 452 16.98 -10.94 -7.95
N GLU A 453 16.45 -10.68 -6.76
CA GLU A 453 15.26 -9.85 -6.60
C GLU A 453 15.61 -8.40 -7.03
N PRO A 454 15.00 -7.86 -8.09
CA PRO A 454 15.52 -6.65 -8.76
C PRO A 454 15.41 -5.40 -7.89
N ARG A 455 14.42 -5.33 -6.99
CA ARG A 455 14.21 -4.18 -6.10
C ARG A 455 14.75 -4.46 -4.70
N LEU A 456 15.72 -3.64 -4.27
CA LEU A 456 16.25 -3.65 -2.90
C LEU A 456 15.13 -3.53 -1.85
N ASP A 457 14.07 -2.78 -2.16
CA ASP A 457 12.84 -2.69 -1.38
C ASP A 457 12.25 -4.04 -0.96
N THR A 458 12.17 -5.03 -1.86
CA THR A 458 11.62 -6.35 -1.54
C THR A 458 12.51 -7.05 -0.51
N VAL A 459 13.82 -6.96 -0.68
CA VAL A 459 14.84 -7.55 0.21
C VAL A 459 14.77 -6.88 1.59
N LEU A 460 14.73 -5.55 1.65
CA LEU A 460 14.63 -4.77 2.89
C LEU A 460 13.28 -4.99 3.61
N TRP A 461 12.16 -5.08 2.87
CA TRP A 461 10.83 -5.30 3.43
C TRP A 461 10.68 -6.69 4.05
N TYR A 462 11.30 -7.71 3.45
CA TYR A 462 11.22 -9.10 3.91
C TYR A 462 12.48 -9.63 4.59
N TYR A 463 13.42 -8.75 4.97
CA TYR A 463 14.69 -9.10 5.60
C TYR A 463 14.58 -10.20 6.68
N GLU A 464 13.63 -10.12 7.62
CA GLU A 464 13.50 -11.12 8.70
C GLU A 464 13.02 -12.51 8.24
N ASP A 465 12.50 -12.62 7.01
CA ASP A 465 12.14 -13.88 6.38
C ASP A 465 13.34 -14.51 5.62
N ILE A 466 14.43 -13.76 5.40
CA ILE A 466 15.66 -14.19 4.67
C ILE A 466 16.98 -13.96 5.43
N GLU A 467 16.97 -13.33 6.60
CA GLU A 467 18.12 -12.90 7.43
C GLU A 467 19.25 -13.95 7.54
N CYS A 468 20.45 -13.58 7.07
CA CYS A 468 21.72 -14.24 7.35
C CYS A 468 22.89 -13.32 6.93
N ARG A 469 24.08 -13.53 7.50
CA ARG A 469 25.26 -12.65 7.30
C ARG A 469 25.57 -12.34 5.82
N GLN A 470 25.48 -13.33 4.94
CA GLN A 470 25.76 -13.13 3.51
C GLN A 470 24.72 -12.26 2.81
N VAL A 471 23.47 -12.22 3.31
CA VAL A 471 22.44 -11.29 2.83
C VAL A 471 22.74 -9.87 3.30
N ASP A 472 23.30 -9.69 4.51
CA ASP A 472 23.78 -8.38 4.96
C ASP A 472 24.94 -7.86 4.11
N GLU A 473 25.85 -8.75 3.71
CA GLU A 473 26.99 -8.46 2.83
C GLU A 473 26.49 -8.06 1.41
N ILE A 474 25.48 -8.75 0.87
CA ILE A 474 24.82 -8.39 -0.41
C ILE A 474 24.06 -7.06 -0.34
N ILE A 475 23.30 -6.82 0.74
CA ILE A 475 22.57 -5.55 0.92
C ILE A 475 23.56 -4.37 1.00
N MET A 476 24.70 -4.56 1.68
CA MET A 476 25.76 -3.56 1.71
C MET A 476 26.34 -3.32 0.31
N GLN A 477 26.75 -4.39 -0.40
CA GLN A 477 27.30 -4.29 -1.75
C GLN A 477 26.35 -3.56 -2.71
N ARG A 478 25.04 -3.87 -2.65
CA ARG A 478 24.02 -3.20 -3.47
C ARG A 478 23.98 -1.69 -3.19
N LEU A 479 23.88 -1.31 -1.91
CA LEU A 479 23.89 0.11 -1.49
C LEU A 479 25.19 0.83 -1.89
N ASP A 480 26.35 0.17 -1.76
CA ASP A 480 27.65 0.73 -2.14
C ASP A 480 27.80 0.87 -3.66
N THR A 481 27.15 0.01 -4.46
CA THR A 481 27.01 0.19 -5.93
C THR A 481 25.96 1.23 -6.34
N GLY A 482 25.34 1.93 -5.39
CA GLY A 482 24.34 2.97 -5.67
C GLY A 482 22.92 2.47 -5.92
N ASP A 483 22.61 1.20 -5.60
CA ASP A 483 21.25 0.67 -5.69
C ASP A 483 20.33 1.39 -4.68
N THR A 484 19.32 2.09 -5.19
CA THR A 484 18.43 2.93 -4.38
C THR A 484 17.23 2.14 -3.88
N SER A 485 16.82 2.41 -2.64
CA SER A 485 15.53 1.95 -2.13
C SER A 485 14.45 2.97 -2.48
N ASP A 486 13.37 2.54 -3.11
CA ASP A 486 12.17 3.33 -3.40
C ASP A 486 11.24 3.48 -2.17
N LEU A 487 11.46 2.71 -1.10
CA LEU A 487 10.59 2.66 0.10
C LEU A 487 10.16 4.06 0.58
N PRO A 488 8.84 4.30 0.77
CA PRO A 488 8.29 5.47 1.43
C PRO A 488 9.03 5.83 2.72
N ILE A 489 9.25 7.11 3.02
CA ILE A 489 10.06 7.55 4.18
C ILE A 489 9.48 6.99 5.50
N GLY A 490 8.15 7.04 5.66
CA GLY A 490 7.47 6.42 6.81
C GLY A 490 7.72 4.91 6.93
N LYS A 491 7.86 4.21 5.80
CA LYS A 491 8.18 2.78 5.79
C LYS A 491 9.67 2.51 6.00
N MET A 492 10.56 3.34 5.45
CA MET A 492 11.99 3.27 5.74
C MET A 492 12.25 3.43 7.24
N MET A 493 11.55 4.37 7.90
CA MET A 493 11.60 4.55 9.36
C MET A 493 11.12 3.30 10.13
N ASP A 494 10.00 2.68 9.74
CA ASP A 494 9.56 1.38 10.31
C ASP A 494 10.61 0.26 10.15
N ARG A 495 11.27 0.19 8.99
CA ARG A 495 12.37 -0.76 8.76
C ARG A 495 13.59 -0.45 9.63
N LEU A 496 13.97 0.81 9.78
CA LEU A 496 15.08 1.24 10.64
C LEU A 496 14.80 0.95 12.13
N ILE A 497 13.56 1.12 12.61
CA ILE A 497 13.15 0.66 13.95
C ILE A 497 13.30 -0.87 14.04
N THR A 498 12.74 -1.60 13.07
CA THR A 498 12.78 -3.08 13.03
C THR A 498 14.21 -3.62 13.08
N LEU A 499 15.12 -3.06 12.29
CA LEU A 499 16.53 -3.44 12.23
C LEU A 499 17.25 -3.12 13.57
N LYS A 500 16.96 -1.98 14.19
CA LYS A 500 17.48 -1.65 15.54
C LYS A 500 16.95 -2.60 16.63
N GLU A 501 15.75 -3.16 16.50
CA GLU A 501 15.22 -4.18 17.44
C GLU A 501 15.86 -5.57 17.24
N LEU A 502 16.10 -5.97 15.98
CA LEU A 502 16.82 -7.20 15.64
C LEU A 502 18.26 -7.17 16.19
N ALA A 503 18.99 -6.08 15.94
CA ALA A 503 20.35 -5.85 16.45
C ALA A 503 20.45 -5.87 18.00
N ARG A 504 19.36 -5.57 18.71
CA ARG A 504 19.26 -5.66 20.18
C ARG A 504 18.85 -7.06 20.69
N GLY A 505 18.54 -8.01 19.80
CA GLY A 505 18.16 -9.38 20.18
C GLY A 505 16.78 -9.52 20.82
N PHE A 506 15.85 -8.58 20.59
CA PHE A 506 14.53 -8.58 21.25
C PHE A 506 13.55 -9.68 20.80
N ARG A 507 13.91 -10.50 19.79
CA ARG A 507 13.03 -11.55 19.26
C ARG A 507 13.35 -12.94 19.84
N CYS A 508 12.30 -13.72 20.04
CA CYS A 508 12.35 -15.18 20.31
C CYS A 508 12.90 -15.65 21.69
N GLY A 509 12.99 -14.78 22.70
CA GLY A 509 13.10 -15.17 24.12
C GLY A 509 14.42 -15.83 24.56
N ARG A 510 15.33 -16.13 23.64
CA ARG A 510 16.72 -16.48 23.94
C ARG A 510 17.49 -15.19 24.18
N ARG A 511 18.18 -15.07 25.31
CA ARG A 511 19.14 -13.97 25.53
C ARG A 511 20.30 -14.13 24.55
N ALA A 512 20.30 -13.36 23.46
CA ALA A 512 21.42 -13.33 22.53
C ALA A 512 22.66 -12.80 23.28
N THR A 513 23.72 -13.62 23.34
CA THR A 513 24.92 -13.34 24.15
C THR A 513 25.92 -12.37 23.49
N GLY A 514 25.58 -11.84 22.31
CA GLY A 514 26.39 -10.86 21.59
C GLY A 514 25.54 -9.76 20.94
N LYS A 515 26.08 -8.55 20.86
CA LYS A 515 25.47 -7.42 20.14
C LYS A 515 25.66 -7.62 18.64
N TYR A 516 24.67 -8.17 17.94
CA TYR A 516 24.73 -8.27 16.49
C TYR A 516 24.61 -6.88 15.86
N LYS A 517 25.62 -6.45 15.08
CA LYS A 517 25.62 -5.17 14.39
C LYS A 517 25.34 -5.39 12.91
N ILE A 518 24.12 -5.06 12.48
CA ILE A 518 23.74 -5.03 11.07
C ILE A 518 24.63 -3.98 10.37
N PRO A 519 25.43 -4.36 9.35
CA PRO A 519 26.51 -3.51 8.84
C PRO A 519 25.97 -2.33 8.01
N PHE A 520 25.02 -2.60 7.12
CA PHE A 520 24.39 -1.63 6.21
C PHE A 520 23.48 -0.59 6.91
N MET A 521 23.32 -0.70 8.23
CA MET A 521 22.46 0.18 9.03
C MET A 521 22.89 1.65 8.96
N LYS A 522 24.19 1.96 8.84
CA LYS A 522 24.67 3.35 8.69
C LYS A 522 24.23 3.94 7.33
N THR A 523 24.37 3.17 6.27
CA THR A 523 24.05 3.59 4.89
C THR A 523 22.55 3.82 4.73
N LEU A 524 21.70 2.95 5.28
CA LEU A 524 20.24 3.16 5.30
C LEU A 524 19.80 4.38 6.13
N LEU A 525 20.49 4.72 7.23
CA LEU A 525 20.22 5.96 7.97
C LEU A 525 20.52 7.18 7.10
N SER A 526 21.63 7.20 6.37
CA SER A 526 22.00 8.29 5.47
C SER A 526 21.02 8.42 4.29
N LEU A 527 20.56 7.29 3.73
CA LEU A 527 19.55 7.27 2.68
C LEU A 527 18.18 7.78 3.17
N ALA A 528 17.78 7.41 4.40
CA ALA A 528 16.56 7.92 5.02
C ALA A 528 16.63 9.42 5.31
N GLU A 529 17.79 9.93 5.76
CA GLU A 529 18.00 11.36 6.01
C GLU A 529 17.94 12.17 4.70
N SER A 530 18.60 11.68 3.63
CA SER A 530 18.49 12.29 2.30
C SER A 530 17.04 12.27 1.76
N LYS A 531 16.32 11.15 1.94
CA LYS A 531 14.89 11.09 1.60
C LYS A 531 14.05 12.09 2.40
N LEU A 532 14.33 12.23 3.70
CA LEU A 532 13.62 13.16 4.60
C LEU A 532 13.82 14.63 4.18
N GLN A 533 15.03 15.01 3.79
CA GLN A 533 15.36 16.34 3.26
C GLN A 533 14.70 16.63 1.90
N ASN A 534 14.42 15.58 1.10
CA ASN A 534 13.76 15.70 -0.20
C ASN A 534 12.22 15.82 -0.11
N VAL A 535 11.59 15.75 1.07
CA VAL A 535 10.12 15.82 1.22
C VAL A 535 9.60 17.26 1.07
N LYS A 536 9.42 17.70 -0.19
CA LYS A 536 8.91 19.04 -0.56
C LYS A 536 7.39 19.17 -0.41
N LEU A 537 6.88 18.92 0.79
CA LEU A 537 5.51 19.25 1.19
C LEU A 537 5.48 20.62 1.86
N LYS A 538 4.39 21.36 1.65
CA LYS A 538 4.08 22.59 2.39
C LYS A 538 2.88 22.29 3.28
N LEU A 539 3.01 22.58 4.56
CA LEU A 539 1.98 22.35 5.57
C LEU A 539 1.77 23.60 6.41
N ASP A 540 0.52 23.86 6.75
CA ASP A 540 0.10 25.04 7.49
C ASP A 540 0.55 24.94 8.97
N SER A 541 1.71 25.54 9.28
CA SER A 541 2.29 25.61 10.63
C SER A 541 1.59 26.67 11.51
N PRO A 542 1.60 26.52 12.85
CA PRO A 542 2.20 25.41 13.61
C PRO A 542 1.32 24.15 13.67
N VAL A 543 1.98 22.99 13.61
CA VAL A 543 1.40 21.64 13.72
C VAL A 543 1.85 21.00 15.03
N VAL A 544 0.96 20.28 15.71
CA VAL A 544 1.28 19.56 16.96
C VAL A 544 0.87 18.09 16.87
N VAL A 545 1.80 17.19 17.17
CA VAL A 545 1.56 15.75 17.29
C VAL A 545 1.26 15.40 18.75
N LEU A 546 0.10 14.78 19.00
CA LEU A 546 -0.31 14.27 20.30
C LEU A 546 -0.19 12.74 20.26
N GLY A 547 0.91 12.21 20.79
CA GLY A 547 1.20 10.77 20.83
C GLY A 547 0.69 10.09 22.09
N ASP A 548 -0.16 9.08 21.94
CA ASP A 548 -0.61 8.26 23.05
C ASP A 548 0.54 7.38 23.57
N ARG A 549 0.75 7.41 24.89
CA ARG A 549 1.69 6.55 25.63
C ARG A 549 1.02 5.85 26.81
N SER A 550 -0.29 5.62 26.75
CA SER A 550 -1.01 4.71 27.66
C SER A 550 -0.50 3.27 27.54
N GLY A 551 -0.78 2.42 28.53
CA GLY A 551 -0.14 1.09 28.69
C GLY A 551 -0.36 0.07 27.56
N SER A 552 -1.30 0.30 26.64
CA SER A 552 -1.50 -0.51 25.42
C SER A 552 -0.64 -0.06 24.23
N MET A 553 -0.04 1.14 24.29
CA MET A 553 0.19 1.96 23.09
C MET A 553 1.66 2.22 22.71
N ASP A 554 2.58 1.28 22.96
CA ASP A 554 3.97 1.34 22.42
C ASP A 554 4.00 1.61 20.90
N ILE A 555 3.01 1.10 20.17
CA ILE A 555 2.85 1.27 18.73
C ILE A 555 2.48 2.72 18.35
N ALA A 556 1.66 3.39 19.16
CA ALA A 556 1.37 4.81 18.98
C ALA A 556 2.60 5.67 19.28
N VAL A 557 3.32 5.40 20.37
CA VAL A 557 4.57 6.09 20.74
C VAL A 557 5.60 6.06 19.61
N ARG A 558 5.82 4.88 19.01
CA ARG A 558 6.71 4.70 17.86
C ARG A 558 6.21 5.49 16.65
N THR A 559 4.92 5.35 16.32
CA THR A 559 4.30 5.99 15.15
C THR A 559 4.29 7.52 15.27
N SER A 560 3.97 8.07 16.44
CA SER A 560 3.99 9.51 16.71
C SER A 560 5.41 10.07 16.67
N SER A 561 6.41 9.32 17.12
CA SER A 561 7.82 9.71 17.01
C SER A 561 8.29 9.77 15.55
N VAL A 562 7.86 8.82 14.71
CA VAL A 562 8.12 8.85 13.25
C VAL A 562 7.37 9.99 12.55
N ILE A 563 6.08 10.17 12.84
CA ILE A 563 5.28 11.28 12.30
C ILE A 563 5.89 12.64 12.68
N THR A 564 6.33 12.79 13.94
CA THR A 564 7.01 13.99 14.42
C THR A 564 8.29 14.23 13.64
N GLY A 565 9.22 13.27 13.58
CA GLY A 565 10.48 13.44 12.87
C GLY A 565 10.30 13.83 11.39
N ILE A 566 9.25 13.33 10.73
CA ILE A 566 8.91 13.72 9.36
C ILE A 566 8.33 15.15 9.30
N LEU A 567 7.49 15.55 10.25
CA LEU A 567 6.89 16.90 10.28
C LEU A 567 7.84 17.98 10.81
N CYS A 568 8.89 17.63 11.54
CA CYS A 568 9.92 18.57 11.99
C CYS A 568 10.72 19.13 10.80
N SER A 569 11.16 18.27 9.88
CA SER A 569 11.89 18.72 8.68
C SER A 569 11.01 19.48 7.67
N ILE A 570 9.68 19.26 7.70
CA ILE A 570 8.72 19.87 6.79
C ILE A 570 8.19 21.22 7.31
N CYS A 571 7.81 21.31 8.59
CA CYS A 571 7.07 22.46 9.12
C CYS A 571 7.25 22.71 10.63
N SER A 572 8.38 22.29 11.21
CA SER A 572 8.74 22.55 12.62
C SER A 572 7.67 22.13 13.64
N ALA A 573 7.14 20.92 13.51
CA ALA A 573 6.09 20.41 14.39
C ALA A 573 6.54 20.17 15.85
N ASP A 574 5.63 20.39 16.80
CA ASP A 574 5.81 20.11 18.24
C ASP A 574 5.25 18.70 18.59
N LEU A 575 5.78 18.06 19.64
CA LEU A 575 5.36 16.73 20.09
C LEU A 575 5.05 16.70 21.59
N VAL A 576 3.83 16.29 21.91
CA VAL A 576 3.39 15.94 23.27
C VAL A 576 3.10 14.44 23.31
N VAL A 577 3.64 13.73 24.30
CA VAL A 577 3.27 12.34 24.59
C VAL A 577 2.47 12.23 25.89
N PHE A 578 1.24 11.70 25.80
CA PHE A 578 0.25 11.72 26.88
C PHE A 578 -0.13 10.34 27.40
N ASN A 579 -0.32 10.24 28.71
CA ASN A 579 -1.08 9.16 29.33
C ASN A 579 -2.09 9.79 30.28
N HIS A 580 -2.06 9.51 31.59
CA HIS A 580 -2.69 10.36 32.61
C HIS A 580 -2.07 11.77 32.67
N ASN A 581 -0.78 11.89 32.32
CA ASN A 581 -0.01 13.14 32.31
C ASN A 581 0.53 13.47 30.91
N CYS A 582 0.41 14.73 30.52
CA CYS A 582 1.13 15.32 29.38
C CYS A 582 2.64 15.39 29.67
N LYS A 583 3.48 15.02 28.69
CA LYS A 583 4.94 15.15 28.74
C LYS A 583 5.49 15.55 27.37
N ARG A 584 6.32 16.59 27.31
CA ARG A 584 7.12 16.91 26.11
C ARG A 584 8.46 16.18 26.16
N PRO A 585 9.08 15.81 25.01
CA PRO A 585 10.45 15.32 24.98
C PRO A 585 11.43 16.45 25.35
N LYS A 586 12.64 16.11 25.83
CA LYS A 586 13.67 17.12 26.17
C LYS A 586 14.20 17.89 24.95
N LYS A 587 14.18 17.25 23.79
CA LYS A 587 14.49 17.81 22.47
C LYS A 587 13.47 17.22 21.50
N VAL A 588 12.94 18.05 20.60
CA VAL A 588 12.13 17.60 19.47
C VAL A 588 13.09 17.00 18.42
N PRO A 589 12.80 15.85 17.79
CA PRO A 589 13.78 15.19 16.92
C PRO A 589 13.97 15.97 15.62
N GLU A 590 15.20 16.38 15.34
CA GLU A 590 15.57 17.16 14.14
C GLU A 590 16.01 16.27 12.96
N ASN A 591 16.37 15.01 13.21
CA ASN A 591 16.92 14.07 12.23
C ASN A 591 16.39 12.64 12.46
N VAL A 592 16.62 11.75 11.49
CA VAL A 592 16.18 10.35 11.49
C VAL A 592 16.67 9.60 12.74
N ASP A 593 17.94 9.74 13.12
CA ASP A 593 18.48 8.98 14.24
C ASP A 593 17.93 9.47 15.59
N GLU A 594 17.66 10.76 15.75
CA GLU A 594 16.95 11.31 16.91
C GLU A 594 15.49 10.82 17.01
N ALA A 595 14.75 10.81 15.89
CA ALA A 595 13.39 10.28 15.87
C ALA A 595 13.36 8.78 16.26
N LEU A 596 14.34 8.00 15.77
CA LEU A 596 14.52 6.59 16.16
C LEU A 596 14.94 6.43 17.62
N LYS A 597 15.85 7.28 18.14
CA LYS A 597 16.25 7.31 19.56
C LYS A 597 15.05 7.59 20.46
N LEU A 598 14.19 8.53 20.08
CA LEU A 598 12.99 8.91 20.84
C LEU A 598 11.95 7.77 20.84
N ALA A 599 11.69 7.18 19.67
CA ALA A 599 10.81 6.01 19.50
C ALA A 599 11.26 4.79 20.32
N MET A 600 12.57 4.62 20.54
CA MET A 600 13.15 3.52 21.32
C MET A 600 13.41 3.84 22.81
N LYS A 601 13.12 5.07 23.26
CA LYS A 601 13.36 5.53 24.65
C LYS A 601 12.08 5.87 25.41
N THR A 602 10.97 6.07 24.70
CA THR A 602 9.68 6.42 25.30
C THR A 602 8.88 5.14 25.53
N GLU A 603 8.50 4.89 26.79
CA GLU A 603 7.80 3.66 27.21
C GLU A 603 6.30 3.93 27.46
N ALA A 604 5.45 3.02 26.98
CA ALA A 604 4.01 3.03 27.23
C ALA A 604 3.68 2.69 28.69
N SER A 605 2.77 3.46 29.32
CA SER A 605 2.42 3.30 30.74
C SER A 605 1.13 4.04 31.12
N GLY A 606 0.37 3.52 32.09
CA GLY A 606 -0.80 4.22 32.67
C GLY A 606 -2.04 4.30 31.76
N SER A 607 -3.01 5.13 32.16
CA SER A 607 -4.30 5.32 31.47
C SER A 607 -4.25 6.36 30.33
N THR A 608 -5.31 6.38 29.52
CA THR A 608 -5.45 7.25 28.34
C THR A 608 -6.25 8.52 28.68
N ASN A 609 -5.57 9.67 28.77
CA ASN A 609 -6.18 10.99 28.94
C ASN A 609 -5.65 11.98 27.87
N PRO A 610 -6.23 12.00 26.66
CA PRO A 610 -5.85 12.93 25.60
C PRO A 610 -6.21 14.38 25.93
N SER A 611 -7.21 14.61 26.79
CA SER A 611 -7.53 15.94 27.32
C SER A 611 -6.32 16.59 28.02
N SER A 612 -5.49 15.80 28.71
CA SER A 612 -4.25 16.28 29.37
C SER A 612 -3.23 16.86 28.38
N ALA A 613 -3.25 16.41 27.12
CA ALA A 613 -2.32 16.84 26.07
C ALA A 613 -2.72 18.17 25.42
N LEU A 614 -4.03 18.43 25.34
CA LEU A 614 -4.59 19.66 24.76
C LEU A 614 -4.64 20.81 25.78
N MET A 615 -4.86 20.50 27.07
CA MET A 615 -4.99 21.47 28.16
C MET A 615 -3.88 22.55 28.23
N PRO A 616 -2.58 22.26 27.99
CA PRO A 616 -1.55 23.29 27.98
C PRO A 616 -1.76 24.35 26.87
N PHE A 617 -2.16 23.93 25.67
CA PHE A 617 -2.37 24.85 24.55
C PHE A 617 -3.61 25.70 24.74
N TYR A 618 -4.68 25.13 25.31
CA TYR A 618 -5.87 25.87 25.73
C TYR A 618 -5.53 26.93 26.80
N LYS A 619 -4.84 26.54 27.89
CA LYS A 619 -4.46 27.46 28.98
C LYS A 619 -3.51 28.56 28.52
N GLN A 620 -2.59 28.25 27.61
CA GLN A 620 -1.65 29.23 27.03
C GLN A 620 -2.28 30.05 25.88
N LYS A 621 -3.55 29.81 25.52
CA LYS A 621 -4.22 30.32 24.32
C LYS A 621 -3.33 30.19 23.05
N ARG A 622 -2.48 29.15 23.00
CA ARG A 622 -1.48 28.96 21.93
C ARG A 622 -2.19 28.45 20.68
N VAL A 623 -2.22 29.28 19.63
CA VAL A 623 -2.74 28.92 18.31
C VAL A 623 -2.00 27.71 17.73
N VAL A 624 -2.76 26.74 17.24
CA VAL A 624 -2.30 25.54 16.54
C VAL A 624 -3.22 25.32 15.34
N LYS A 625 -2.67 25.28 14.13
CA LYS A 625 -3.49 25.10 12.93
C LYS A 625 -3.97 23.66 12.74
N THR A 626 -3.12 22.69 13.06
CA THR A 626 -3.45 21.25 12.96
C THR A 626 -2.94 20.47 14.17
N PHE A 627 -3.83 19.70 14.81
CA PHE A 627 -3.47 18.65 15.77
C PHE A 627 -3.54 17.28 15.10
N ILE A 628 -2.48 16.47 15.28
CA ILE A 628 -2.41 15.08 14.80
C ILE A 628 -2.35 14.15 16.01
N ILE A 629 -3.44 13.43 16.27
CA ILE A 629 -3.65 12.61 17.47
C ILE A 629 -3.42 11.14 17.11
N VAL A 630 -2.48 10.49 17.78
CA VAL A 630 -1.99 9.15 17.42
C VAL A 630 -2.31 8.20 18.58
N THR A 631 -3.40 7.42 18.49
CA THR A 631 -4.07 6.76 19.64
C THR A 631 -4.95 5.57 19.19
N ASP A 632 -5.36 4.70 20.12
CA ASP A 632 -6.45 3.73 19.90
C ASP A 632 -7.86 4.36 20.04
N GLU A 633 -7.94 5.65 20.38
CA GLU A 633 -9.15 6.41 20.71
C GLU A 633 -9.88 5.93 21.98
N GLY A 634 -9.25 5.08 22.79
CA GLY A 634 -9.75 4.60 24.07
C GLY A 634 -9.61 5.62 25.20
N GLU A 635 -10.23 6.80 25.09
CA GLU A 635 -10.25 7.79 26.17
C GLU A 635 -10.90 7.19 27.45
N ASN A 636 -10.09 7.04 28.50
CA ASN A 636 -10.49 6.42 29.77
C ASN A 636 -10.68 7.46 30.89
N VAL A 637 -10.07 8.64 30.77
CA VAL A 637 -10.13 9.73 31.75
C VAL A 637 -10.14 11.07 31.00
N GLY A 638 -11.09 11.95 31.35
CA GLY A 638 -11.30 13.24 30.67
C GLY A 638 -12.48 13.23 29.70
N ASN A 639 -12.65 14.33 28.98
CA ASN A 639 -13.54 14.41 27.82
C ASN A 639 -12.91 15.34 26.79
N PHE A 640 -12.16 14.76 25.85
CA PHE A 640 -11.42 15.51 24.84
C PHE A 640 -12.35 16.30 23.92
N ALA A 641 -13.56 15.80 23.66
CA ALA A 641 -14.50 16.45 22.77
C ALA A 641 -15.02 17.78 23.36
N ASP A 642 -15.24 17.87 24.68
CA ASP A 642 -15.63 19.12 25.35
C ASP A 642 -14.47 20.13 25.40
N LEU A 643 -13.25 19.66 25.73
CA LEU A 643 -12.08 20.54 25.79
C LEU A 643 -11.68 21.04 24.40
N PHE A 644 -11.84 20.22 23.37
CA PHE A 644 -11.57 20.63 21.99
C PHE A 644 -12.61 21.64 21.49
N GLU A 645 -13.90 21.48 21.81
CA GLU A 645 -14.93 22.46 21.48
C GLU A 645 -14.62 23.85 22.08
N LYS A 646 -14.18 23.89 23.35
CA LYS A 646 -13.70 25.12 23.98
C LYS A 646 -12.44 25.69 23.31
N TYR A 647 -11.47 24.85 22.95
CA TYR A 647 -10.30 25.30 22.20
C TYR A 647 -10.67 25.88 20.83
N HIS A 648 -11.58 25.21 20.11
CA HIS A 648 -12.04 25.61 18.79
C HIS A 648 -12.71 26.99 18.81
N ASN A 649 -13.55 27.22 19.82
CA ASN A 649 -14.36 28.43 19.93
C ASN A 649 -13.63 29.60 20.61
N GLU A 650 -12.72 29.34 21.57
CA GLU A 650 -12.04 30.37 22.36
C GLU A 650 -10.55 30.59 22.04
N VAL A 651 -9.99 29.88 21.05
CA VAL A 651 -8.56 29.97 20.70
C VAL A 651 -8.33 29.99 19.19
N PHE A 652 -8.68 28.91 18.50
CA PHE A 652 -8.51 28.80 17.05
C PHE A 652 -9.32 27.61 16.50
N PRO A 653 -9.99 27.73 15.33
CA PRO A 653 -10.68 26.63 14.67
C PRO A 653 -9.69 25.61 14.06
N ALA A 654 -9.00 24.87 14.93
CA ALA A 654 -7.92 23.97 14.56
C ALA A 654 -8.42 22.73 13.83
N ARG A 655 -7.66 22.28 12.83
CA ARG A 655 -7.90 21.01 12.17
C ARG A 655 -7.58 19.85 13.10
N LEU A 656 -8.50 18.88 13.20
CA LEU A 656 -8.25 17.59 13.83
C LEU A 656 -7.95 16.49 12.81
N VAL A 657 -6.85 15.78 13.08
CA VAL A 657 -6.40 14.59 12.35
C VAL A 657 -6.18 13.48 13.37
N PHE A 658 -6.78 12.31 13.16
CA PHE A 658 -6.57 11.12 13.98
C PHE A 658 -5.80 10.07 13.18
N VAL A 659 -4.78 9.48 13.78
CA VAL A 659 -4.08 8.29 13.31
C VAL A 659 -4.45 7.17 14.27
N SER A 660 -5.53 6.46 13.92
CA SER A 660 -6.26 5.58 14.83
C SER A 660 -5.81 4.12 14.70
N PHE A 661 -5.47 3.46 15.80
CA PHE A 661 -5.13 2.03 15.84
C PHE A 661 -6.37 1.19 16.14
N LEU A 662 -7.18 0.93 15.10
CA LEU A 662 -8.50 0.31 15.23
C LEU A 662 -8.65 -0.91 14.31
N ASP A 663 -9.57 -1.81 14.65
CA ASP A 663 -9.99 -2.87 13.72
C ASP A 663 -10.73 -2.26 12.50
N GLN A 664 -10.63 -2.91 11.33
CA GLN A 664 -11.03 -2.35 10.02
C GLN A 664 -12.50 -1.91 9.88
N HIS A 665 -13.36 -2.25 10.84
CA HIS A 665 -14.80 -1.93 10.85
C HIS A 665 -15.24 -1.24 12.15
N GLU A 666 -14.32 -0.96 13.06
CA GLU A 666 -14.57 -0.29 14.33
C GLU A 666 -14.72 1.22 14.13
N LYS A 667 -15.46 1.88 15.03
CA LYS A 667 -15.59 3.33 15.07
C LYS A 667 -14.88 3.84 16.31
N GLY A 668 -13.79 4.58 16.10
CA GLY A 668 -13.09 5.26 17.18
C GLY A 668 -14.03 6.12 18.02
N TYR A 669 -13.90 6.00 19.34
CA TYR A 669 -14.80 6.61 20.31
C TYR A 669 -14.69 8.14 20.29
N MET A 670 -13.47 8.68 20.34
CA MET A 670 -13.21 10.13 20.29
C MET A 670 -13.75 10.76 19.00
N CYS A 671 -13.45 10.18 17.84
CA CYS A 671 -14.01 10.61 16.55
C CYS A 671 -15.54 10.54 16.51
N THR A 672 -16.16 9.61 17.23
CA THR A 672 -17.62 9.49 17.32
C THR A 672 -18.22 10.57 18.22
N GLN A 673 -17.58 10.93 19.34
CA GLN A 673 -18.04 12.03 20.21
C GLN A 673 -17.89 13.40 19.53
N LEU A 674 -16.75 13.66 18.87
CA LEU A 674 -16.53 14.87 18.08
C LEU A 674 -17.58 15.05 16.98
N LYS A 675 -17.96 13.98 16.27
CA LYS A 675 -19.01 14.00 15.24
C LYS A 675 -20.42 14.25 15.77
N LYS A 676 -20.68 14.03 17.07
CA LYS A 676 -21.95 14.47 17.71
C LYS A 676 -21.99 15.97 17.96
N LYS A 677 -20.85 16.61 18.20
CA LYS A 677 -20.67 18.07 18.30
C LYS A 677 -20.50 18.77 16.94
N GLY A 678 -20.80 18.08 15.84
CA GLY A 678 -20.69 18.63 14.47
C GLY A 678 -19.29 18.66 13.86
N PHE A 679 -18.23 18.35 14.61
CA PHE A 679 -16.86 18.33 14.07
C PHE A 679 -16.62 17.14 13.13
N ASN A 680 -15.89 17.38 12.04
CA ASN A 680 -15.55 16.37 11.03
C ASN A 680 -14.04 16.05 11.02
N PRO A 681 -13.48 15.40 12.06
CA PRO A 681 -12.06 15.06 12.12
C PRO A 681 -11.66 14.07 11.01
N LEU A 682 -10.50 14.31 10.39
CA LEU A 682 -9.90 13.40 9.42
C LEU A 682 -9.37 12.16 10.15
N GLN A 683 -10.07 11.02 10.00
CA GLN A 683 -9.73 9.78 10.70
C GLN A 683 -8.96 8.83 9.77
N PHE A 684 -7.74 8.46 10.18
CA PHE A 684 -6.81 7.68 9.38
C PHE A 684 -6.44 6.37 10.08
N VAL A 685 -7.08 5.27 9.68
CA VAL A 685 -6.98 3.98 10.39
C VAL A 685 -5.75 3.15 9.97
N LEU A 686 -4.96 2.77 10.98
CA LEU A 686 -3.82 1.86 10.90
C LEU A 686 -4.14 0.55 11.64
N ASP A 687 -3.47 -0.53 11.24
CA ASP A 687 -3.55 -1.83 11.94
C ASP A 687 -2.89 -1.73 13.32
N ALA A 688 -3.62 -2.12 14.37
CA ALA A 688 -3.20 -1.96 15.76
C ALA A 688 -2.02 -2.85 16.21
N ARG A 689 -1.51 -3.74 15.35
CA ARG A 689 -0.35 -4.61 15.63
C ARG A 689 0.81 -4.40 14.67
N ARG A 690 0.54 -3.96 13.44
CA ARG A 690 1.51 -3.77 12.36
C ARG A 690 1.11 -2.56 11.51
N PRO A 691 1.29 -1.33 12.03
CA PRO A 691 0.86 -0.12 11.33
C PRO A 691 1.58 0.02 9.99
N ASP A 692 0.80 0.26 8.94
CA ASP A 692 1.32 0.40 7.58
C ASP A 692 1.78 1.84 7.34
N LEU A 693 3.04 2.13 7.71
CA LEU A 693 3.60 3.48 7.60
C LEU A 693 3.89 3.93 6.15
N THR A 694 3.68 3.09 5.13
CA THR A 694 3.62 3.55 3.72
C THR A 694 2.49 4.56 3.50
N LYS A 695 1.49 4.56 4.39
CA LYS A 695 0.34 5.45 4.33
C LYS A 695 0.62 6.88 4.84
N LEU A 696 1.73 7.13 5.53
CA LEU A 696 2.00 8.45 6.12
C LEU A 696 2.18 9.53 5.04
N GLU A 697 2.81 9.22 3.92
CA GLU A 697 2.92 10.15 2.78
C GLU A 697 1.56 10.53 2.21
N LYS A 698 0.62 9.57 2.15
CA LYS A 698 -0.76 9.82 1.72
C LYS A 698 -1.50 10.73 2.70
N LEU A 699 -1.25 10.57 4.00
CA LEU A 699 -1.77 11.47 5.03
C LEU A 699 -1.21 12.89 4.84
N PHE A 700 0.11 13.06 4.77
CA PHE A 700 0.74 14.38 4.61
C PHE A 700 0.38 15.05 3.27
N GLY A 701 0.24 14.28 2.19
CA GLY A 701 -0.25 14.76 0.91
C GLY A 701 -1.69 15.27 0.97
N ILE A 702 -2.59 14.59 1.72
CA ILE A 702 -3.94 15.08 1.97
C ILE A 702 -3.89 16.41 2.73
N LEU A 703 -3.11 16.51 3.82
CA LEU A 703 -2.97 17.75 4.59
C LEU A 703 -2.39 18.90 3.73
N ALA A 704 -1.43 18.60 2.87
CA ALA A 704 -0.85 19.58 1.93
C ALA A 704 -1.88 20.03 0.88
N SER A 705 -2.73 19.12 0.37
CA SER A 705 -3.78 19.41 -0.63
C SER A 705 -4.95 20.26 -0.14
N GLU A 706 -4.97 20.59 1.15
CA GLU A 706 -5.91 21.51 1.80
C GLU A 706 -5.21 22.75 2.38
N SER A 707 -3.90 22.91 2.15
CA SER A 707 -3.15 24.12 2.51
C SER A 707 -3.38 25.25 1.49
N LYS A 708 -3.20 26.51 1.90
CA LYS A 708 -3.28 27.66 0.97
C LYS A 708 -2.31 27.51 -0.20
N SER A 709 -1.09 27.06 0.08
CA SER A 709 -0.04 26.89 -0.94
C SER A 709 -0.36 25.90 -2.06
N PHE A 710 -1.34 25.01 -1.86
CA PHE A 710 -1.80 24.11 -2.92
C PHE A 710 -2.62 24.83 -3.99
N THR A 711 -3.38 25.88 -3.65
CA THR A 711 -4.16 26.65 -4.64
C THR A 711 -3.26 27.57 -5.47
N GLU A 712 -2.19 28.10 -4.87
CA GLU A 712 -1.11 28.83 -5.54
C GLU A 712 -0.38 27.92 -6.54
N GLU A 713 0.14 26.78 -6.08
CA GLU A 713 0.84 25.81 -6.94
C GLU A 713 -0.06 25.23 -8.03
N LEU A 714 -1.34 25.03 -7.74
CA LEU A 714 -2.33 24.62 -8.74
C LEU A 714 -2.52 25.68 -9.83
N SER A 715 -2.59 26.96 -9.46
CA SER A 715 -2.76 28.06 -10.41
C SER A 715 -1.53 28.23 -11.30
N ILE A 716 -0.32 28.10 -10.75
CA ILE A 716 0.95 28.08 -11.50
C ILE A 716 1.04 26.89 -12.46
N LEU A 717 0.51 25.72 -12.07
CA LEU A 717 0.48 24.54 -12.95
C LEU A 717 -0.63 24.64 -14.01
N GLN A 718 -1.78 25.26 -13.67
CA GLN A 718 -2.89 25.51 -14.58
C GLN A 718 -2.49 26.48 -15.71
N SER A 719 -1.75 27.56 -15.41
CA SER A 719 -1.26 28.48 -16.44
C SER A 719 -0.27 27.81 -17.40
N LYS A 720 0.73 27.09 -16.86
CA LYS A 720 1.69 26.29 -17.66
C LYS A 720 1.01 25.27 -18.58
N ILE A 721 0.00 24.56 -18.08
CA ILE A 721 -0.76 23.58 -18.88
C ILE A 721 -1.60 24.27 -19.96
N THR A 722 -2.07 25.50 -19.72
CA THR A 722 -2.88 26.27 -20.67
C THR A 722 -2.03 26.87 -21.79
N GLY A 723 -0.84 27.41 -21.49
CA GLY A 723 0.12 27.85 -22.53
C GLY A 723 0.43 26.73 -23.52
N HIS A 724 0.85 25.57 -23.02
CA HIS A 724 1.10 24.36 -23.84
C HIS A 724 -0.13 23.75 -24.55
N ILE A 725 -1.33 24.28 -24.33
CA ILE A 725 -2.51 23.96 -25.16
C ILE A 725 -2.59 24.93 -26.35
N HIS A 726 -2.37 26.23 -26.13
CA HIS A 726 -2.33 27.23 -27.20
C HIS A 726 -1.13 27.01 -28.15
N ASP A 727 0.05 26.69 -27.62
CA ASP A 727 1.26 26.38 -28.41
C ASP A 727 1.13 25.08 -29.24
N GLY A 728 0.09 24.28 -29.00
CA GLY A 728 0.02 22.87 -29.39
C GLY A 728 -1.08 22.48 -30.38
N ASP A 729 -1.86 23.46 -30.87
CA ASP A 729 -2.90 23.31 -31.90
C ASP A 729 -2.62 24.20 -33.15
N LEU A 730 -1.35 24.60 -33.36
CA LEU A 730 -0.78 25.17 -34.60
C LEU A 730 0.03 24.10 -35.37
#